data_AF-A0A3E3DAP4-F1
#
_entry.id   AF-A0A3E3DAP4-F1
#
_cell.length_a   1.000
_cell.length_b   1.000
_cell.length_c   1.000
_cell.angle_alpha   90.00
_cell.angle_beta   90.00
_cell.angle_gamma   90.00
#
_symmetry.space_group_name_H-M   'P 1'
#
loop_
_entity.id
_entity.type
_entity.pdbx_description
1 polymer ?
#
loop_
_entity_poly.entity_id
_entity_poly.type
_entity_poly.pdbx_seq_one_letter_code
_entity_poly.pdbx_strand_id
1 'polypeptide(L)'
;MLRLGGNTDRQRERVVAAFEKQKTTAEIAEILKKLYHGGNGLGSVSAWYAEDGIHLSHGKSVRYDRSAQVISWESAAERIGELLESGQFASNVELAEAAGYERSLLSEKLWHLYHDFSEEAREAGYLSCLSEIKGNGFPEETRRLTEQLSAPAFRQTLKEEYAAFWTAYQQDRDLLRFHYHRPREIWENLKDLDLPRRTFSSDLSQVPTVQRFITEDEIDAAITGGSSFAGGKGRIYAFFMENHTDKEKVRFLKDEYGIGGRSHALSGATHSGEDHDGKGLHYKKQGCPDVHLNWEKVAKRITSLVQKGRYLTEQEQAQYDKIQAEKELAEEDAIQAQQPEVEEETPKPTLREQFEQYKPVVTASISEDAAYRNACGHSDRENAVIEGNAAVRRAVLGSKDMELIRLYSDIPEFRQRLHREVIDETYPKLHELLRPLSQEDIDTALCAWNGNIESKHAVVRYMKDHAREKDTAAWLAQEYGGNNSLFVVRAGSPEETQLPWPKVQRRIAQLIQEDRFYTEEEQDRFDNIDPIAIREALEERGSVNGQVADPEKQENDQKVMSEVEQEANEETEHKPEYTASDREYAREHLIPGETIFEMDGHSFLVDWINYDAGTVSFQDITFTLAPGFPLFQMEPISVVRQWLEQEPEPPVPVTEPEKIFEEVLDEHPVSIQVNGQWQTFPNAKAAEEASYEEYKANLRRNAQNFRITDEHLGEGGPKAKFQANINAIRLLKELEVAGQQASPEQQEVLSRYVGWGGLADAFDPEKPAWASEYAQLKELLTPEEYVAARSSTLNAHYTSPTVIQAIYEAVGRMGFETGNILEPSMGVGNFFGMLPEEMRNSRLYGVELDPVSGRIAKQLYPKADITVGGFETTDRRDFFDLAIGNVPFGQYQVNDKAYNKLNFSIHNYFFAKALDQVRPGGVVAFVTSRYTMDAKDSTVRRYLAQR
;
A
#
# COMPACT_ATOMS: atom_id res chain seq x y z
N MET A 1 -22.14 7.49 -51.17
CA MET A 1 -21.61 7.58 -49.79
C MET A 1 -22.16 8.79 -49.03
N LEU A 2 -21.78 10.03 -49.34
CA LEU A 2 -21.99 11.24 -48.50
C LEU A 2 -23.41 11.53 -47.95
N ARG A 3 -24.51 10.95 -48.47
CA ARG A 3 -25.88 11.13 -47.88
C ARG A 3 -26.28 10.03 -46.88
N LEU A 4 -25.60 8.89 -46.90
CA LEU A 4 -26.03 7.61 -46.30
C LEU A 4 -24.89 6.82 -45.62
N GLY A 5 -23.65 7.34 -45.67
CA GLY A 5 -22.43 6.61 -45.32
C GLY A 5 -22.11 6.57 -43.83
N GLY A 6 -22.79 7.36 -43.00
CA GLY A 6 -22.59 7.37 -41.57
C GLY A 6 -22.90 6.06 -40.85
N ASN A 7 -22.14 5.87 -39.79
CA ASN A 7 -22.41 4.92 -38.71
C ASN A 7 -23.05 5.63 -37.50
N THR A 8 -22.82 6.94 -37.32
CA THR A 8 -23.53 7.79 -36.36
C THR A 8 -25.03 7.89 -36.68
N ASP A 9 -25.90 7.81 -35.66
CA ASP A 9 -27.34 8.06 -35.82
C ASP A 9 -27.67 9.52 -36.20
N ARG A 10 -28.76 9.68 -36.97
CA ARG A 10 -29.28 10.96 -37.47
C ARG A 10 -28.17 11.86 -38.04
N GLN A 11 -27.27 11.23 -38.81
CA GLN A 11 -26.06 11.87 -39.32
C GLN A 11 -26.36 13.07 -40.21
N ARG A 12 -27.38 13.00 -41.08
CA ARG A 12 -27.68 14.09 -42.01
C ARG A 12 -28.08 15.35 -41.25
N GLU A 13 -28.86 15.20 -40.20
CA GLU A 13 -29.30 16.27 -39.32
C GLU A 13 -28.13 16.91 -38.56
N ARG A 14 -27.18 16.10 -38.07
CA ARG A 14 -25.93 16.59 -37.46
C ARG A 14 -25.01 17.30 -38.45
N VAL A 15 -24.97 16.84 -39.70
CA VAL A 15 -24.22 17.49 -40.79
C VAL A 15 -24.90 18.80 -41.19
N VAL A 16 -26.21 18.81 -41.42
CA VAL A 16 -27.01 20.01 -41.72
C VAL A 16 -26.75 21.09 -40.66
N ALA A 17 -26.92 20.76 -39.38
CA ALA A 17 -26.68 21.69 -38.28
C ALA A 17 -25.27 22.31 -38.30
N ALA A 18 -24.24 21.56 -38.72
CA ALA A 18 -22.89 22.11 -38.89
C ALA A 18 -22.82 23.16 -40.01
N PHE A 19 -23.40 22.87 -41.18
CA PHE A 19 -23.45 23.79 -42.33
C PHE A 19 -24.37 25.00 -42.09
N GLU A 20 -25.45 24.85 -41.33
CA GLU A 20 -26.31 25.97 -40.92
C GLU A 20 -25.51 27.04 -40.17
N LYS A 21 -24.61 26.63 -39.27
CA LYS A 21 -23.83 27.51 -38.38
C LYS A 21 -22.72 28.33 -39.07
N GLN A 22 -22.73 28.39 -40.42
CA GLN A 22 -21.83 29.21 -41.25
C GLN A 22 -20.32 29.02 -40.98
N LYS A 23 -19.93 27.83 -40.52
CA LYS A 23 -18.52 27.48 -40.27
C LYS A 23 -17.73 27.34 -41.58
N THR A 24 -16.42 27.55 -41.50
CA THR A 24 -15.51 27.41 -42.64
C THR A 24 -15.42 25.96 -43.12
N THR A 25 -15.06 25.74 -44.39
CA THR A 25 -14.88 24.39 -44.97
C THR A 25 -13.95 23.50 -44.14
N ALA A 26 -12.90 24.06 -43.52
CA ALA A 26 -11.96 23.34 -42.66
C ALA A 26 -12.58 22.91 -41.32
N GLU A 27 -13.35 23.78 -40.67
CA GLU A 27 -14.10 23.41 -39.45
C GLU A 27 -15.17 22.35 -39.75
N ILE A 28 -15.84 22.46 -40.90
CA ILE A 28 -16.78 21.44 -41.37
C ILE A 28 -16.08 20.12 -41.64
N ALA A 29 -14.91 20.12 -42.30
CA ALA A 29 -14.10 18.92 -42.54
C ALA A 29 -13.77 18.19 -41.22
N GLU A 30 -13.34 18.94 -40.20
CA GLU A 30 -13.07 18.42 -38.85
C GLU A 30 -14.32 17.92 -38.10
N ILE A 31 -15.52 18.42 -38.43
CA ILE A 31 -16.79 17.87 -37.93
C ILE A 31 -17.16 16.59 -38.68
N LEU A 32 -17.04 16.57 -40.02
CA LEU A 32 -17.30 15.39 -40.84
C LEU A 32 -16.42 14.21 -40.43
N LYS A 33 -15.13 14.44 -40.21
CA LYS A 33 -14.16 13.45 -39.71
C LYS A 33 -14.59 12.78 -38.39
N LYS A 34 -15.38 13.47 -37.56
CA LYS A 34 -15.95 12.95 -36.29
C LYS A 34 -17.33 12.29 -36.47
N LEU A 35 -18.08 12.65 -37.51
CA LEU A 35 -19.39 12.08 -37.85
C LEU A 35 -19.32 10.88 -38.80
N TYR A 36 -18.19 10.64 -39.45
CA TYR A 36 -17.97 9.55 -40.39
C TYR A 36 -16.75 8.74 -39.92
N HIS A 37 -17.00 7.56 -39.34
CA HIS A 37 -15.98 6.72 -38.71
C HIS A 37 -16.14 5.24 -39.10
N GLY A 38 -15.03 4.51 -39.22
CA GLY A 38 -15.00 3.08 -39.55
C GLY A 38 -15.37 2.78 -41.02
N GLY A 39 -16.05 1.66 -41.27
CA GLY A 39 -16.45 1.22 -42.61
C GLY A 39 -17.95 1.33 -42.88
N ASN A 40 -18.36 1.41 -44.15
CA ASN A 40 -19.77 1.26 -44.54
C ASN A 40 -19.93 0.82 -46.01
N GLY A 41 -20.83 -0.13 -46.28
CA GLY A 41 -21.10 -0.65 -47.62
C GLY A 41 -22.43 -0.15 -48.17
N LEU A 42 -22.42 0.50 -49.34
CA LEU A 42 -23.63 0.95 -50.06
C LEU A 42 -23.63 0.45 -51.50
N GLY A 43 -24.62 -0.35 -51.87
CA GLY A 43 -24.77 -0.92 -53.21
C GLY A 43 -23.63 -1.87 -53.55
N SER A 44 -22.71 -1.43 -54.41
CA SER A 44 -21.50 -2.16 -54.82
C SER A 44 -20.20 -1.45 -54.43
N VAL A 45 -20.26 -0.48 -53.50
CA VAL A 45 -19.14 0.36 -53.07
C VAL A 45 -18.95 0.25 -51.55
N SER A 46 -17.72 -0.02 -51.13
CA SER A 46 -17.27 0.14 -49.75
C SER A 46 -16.67 1.53 -49.54
N ALA A 47 -16.94 2.13 -48.39
CA ALA A 47 -16.16 3.23 -47.84
C ALA A 47 -15.41 2.78 -46.58
N TRP A 48 -14.22 3.33 -46.38
CA TRP A 48 -13.56 3.40 -45.08
C TRP A 48 -13.24 4.87 -44.78
N TYR A 49 -13.54 5.28 -43.55
CA TYR A 49 -13.33 6.64 -43.06
C TYR A 49 -12.07 6.67 -42.20
N ALA A 50 -11.06 7.41 -42.66
CA ALA A 50 -9.72 7.46 -42.08
C ALA A 50 -9.27 8.91 -41.81
N GLU A 51 -8.15 9.05 -41.10
CA GLU A 51 -7.59 10.34 -40.71
C GLU A 51 -7.27 11.27 -41.89
N ASP A 52 -6.89 10.69 -43.03
CA ASP A 52 -6.51 11.35 -44.29
C ASP A 52 -7.69 11.59 -45.25
N GLY A 53 -8.80 10.88 -45.08
CA GLY A 53 -10.00 11.08 -45.90
C GLY A 53 -10.96 9.89 -45.97
N ILE A 54 -11.81 9.94 -46.99
CA ILE A 54 -12.80 8.91 -47.32
C ILE A 54 -12.23 8.03 -48.44
N HIS A 55 -11.86 6.79 -48.10
CA HIS A 55 -11.35 5.80 -49.04
C HIS A 55 -12.52 5.03 -49.67
N LEU A 56 -12.63 5.02 -51.00
CA LEU A 56 -13.73 4.40 -51.76
C LEU A 56 -13.23 3.37 -52.78
N SER A 57 -13.84 2.18 -52.81
CA SER A 57 -13.57 1.17 -53.85
C SER A 57 -14.80 0.29 -54.12
N HIS A 58 -14.80 -0.37 -55.28
CA HIS A 58 -15.86 -1.30 -55.69
C HIS A 58 -15.61 -2.69 -55.13
N GLY A 59 -16.64 -3.29 -54.51
CA GLY A 59 -16.55 -4.61 -53.90
C GLY A 59 -17.04 -4.60 -52.46
N LYS A 60 -16.29 -5.24 -51.56
CA LYS A 60 -16.63 -5.36 -50.14
C LYS A 60 -15.54 -4.95 -49.14
N SER A 61 -14.37 -4.54 -49.62
CA SER A 61 -13.25 -4.09 -48.79
C SER A 61 -12.60 -2.90 -49.48
N VAL A 62 -12.08 -1.96 -48.69
CA VAL A 62 -11.37 -0.78 -49.20
C VAL A 62 -10.24 -0.30 -48.29
N ARG A 63 -10.28 -0.59 -46.97
CA ARG A 63 -9.35 -0.05 -45.95
C ARG A 63 -7.85 -0.27 -46.26
N TYR A 64 -7.53 -1.28 -47.07
CA TYR A 64 -6.16 -1.61 -47.47
C TYR A 64 -6.00 -1.80 -48.99
N ASP A 65 -6.95 -1.28 -49.78
CA ASP A 65 -6.90 -1.32 -51.25
C ASP A 65 -6.07 -0.15 -51.79
N ARG A 66 -4.92 -0.46 -52.40
CA ARG A 66 -4.03 0.55 -53.01
C ARG A 66 -4.62 1.21 -54.27
N SER A 67 -5.75 0.74 -54.76
CA SER A 67 -6.51 1.34 -55.87
C SER A 67 -7.75 2.12 -55.42
N ALA A 68 -7.96 2.26 -54.10
CA ALA A 68 -9.03 3.06 -53.54
C ALA A 68 -8.91 4.54 -53.96
N GLN A 69 -10.04 5.15 -54.31
CA GLN A 69 -10.15 6.60 -54.47
C GLN A 69 -10.24 7.25 -53.08
N VAL A 70 -9.25 8.04 -52.70
CA VAL A 70 -9.28 8.85 -51.48
C VAL A 70 -9.88 10.22 -51.79
N ILE A 71 -10.87 10.65 -51.01
CA ILE A 71 -11.46 11.99 -51.05
C ILE A 71 -11.12 12.70 -49.74
N SER A 72 -10.49 13.87 -49.78
CA SER A 72 -10.15 14.61 -48.55
C SER A 72 -11.40 15.10 -47.82
N TRP A 73 -11.27 15.41 -46.53
CA TRP A 73 -12.39 15.88 -45.72
C TRP A 73 -12.90 17.26 -46.15
N GLU A 74 -12.05 18.10 -46.73
CA GLU A 74 -12.41 19.38 -47.34
C GLU A 74 -13.19 19.17 -48.63
N SER A 75 -12.71 18.30 -49.55
CA SER A 75 -13.47 17.97 -50.77
C SER A 75 -14.82 17.30 -50.46
N ALA A 76 -14.90 16.54 -49.37
CA ALA A 76 -16.16 16.01 -48.86
C ALA A 76 -17.07 17.12 -48.29
N ALA A 77 -16.52 18.12 -47.60
CA ALA A 77 -17.25 19.28 -47.10
C ALA A 77 -17.79 20.14 -48.24
N GLU A 78 -16.96 20.53 -49.21
CA GLU A 78 -17.38 21.27 -50.41
C GLU A 78 -18.52 20.55 -51.12
N ARG A 79 -18.35 19.24 -51.39
CA ARG A 79 -19.37 18.46 -52.08
C ARG A 79 -20.66 18.26 -51.27
N ILE A 80 -20.61 18.27 -49.94
CA ILE A 80 -21.84 18.28 -49.12
C ILE A 80 -22.51 19.66 -49.18
N GLY A 81 -21.73 20.74 -49.16
CA GLY A 81 -22.22 22.12 -49.34
C GLY A 81 -22.99 22.29 -50.64
N GLU A 82 -22.40 21.90 -51.78
CA GLU A 82 -23.08 21.90 -53.09
C GLU A 82 -24.40 21.10 -53.07
N LEU A 83 -24.44 19.97 -52.37
CA LEU A 83 -25.63 19.14 -52.24
C LEU A 83 -26.70 19.73 -51.30
N LEU A 84 -26.32 20.56 -50.34
CA LEU A 84 -27.25 21.32 -49.50
C LEU A 84 -27.82 22.53 -50.27
N GLU A 85 -26.97 23.27 -50.98
CA GLU A 85 -27.37 24.43 -51.79
C GLU A 85 -28.28 24.06 -52.97
N SER A 86 -28.04 22.90 -53.59
CA SER A 86 -28.90 22.34 -54.63
C SER A 86 -30.12 21.57 -54.10
N GLY A 87 -30.35 21.57 -52.78
CA GLY A 87 -31.51 20.93 -52.16
C GLY A 87 -31.57 19.40 -52.29
N GLN A 88 -30.42 18.74 -52.42
CA GLN A 88 -30.33 17.29 -52.67
C GLN A 88 -29.71 16.47 -51.54
N PHE A 89 -29.23 17.08 -50.45
CA PHE A 89 -28.52 16.35 -49.37
C PHE A 89 -29.47 15.65 -48.41
N ALA A 90 -30.46 16.39 -47.90
CA ALA A 90 -31.45 15.96 -46.90
C ALA A 90 -32.86 16.45 -47.31
N SER A 91 -33.91 15.85 -46.76
CA SER A 91 -35.31 16.24 -46.95
C SER A 91 -35.70 17.45 -46.08
N ASN A 92 -36.80 18.13 -46.41
CA ASN A 92 -37.28 19.29 -45.63
C ASN A 92 -37.59 18.98 -44.15
N VAL A 93 -37.95 17.73 -43.83
CA VAL A 93 -38.16 17.30 -42.43
C VAL A 93 -36.83 17.26 -41.68
N GLU A 94 -35.81 16.65 -42.26
CA GLU A 94 -34.46 16.56 -41.69
C GLU A 94 -33.79 17.94 -41.57
N LEU A 95 -34.05 18.84 -42.53
CA LEU A 95 -33.63 20.24 -42.45
C LEU A 95 -34.31 20.97 -41.28
N ALA A 96 -35.63 20.85 -41.13
CA ALA A 96 -36.37 21.50 -40.05
C ALA A 96 -36.03 20.95 -38.65
N GLU A 97 -35.73 19.65 -38.53
CA GLU A 97 -35.39 19.01 -37.27
C GLU A 97 -33.92 19.18 -36.84
N ALA A 98 -33.00 19.52 -37.76
CA ALA A 98 -31.56 19.58 -37.50
C ALA A 98 -31.19 20.43 -36.27
N ALA A 99 -31.66 21.68 -36.21
CA ALA A 99 -31.42 22.57 -35.08
C ALA A 99 -32.09 22.11 -33.78
N GLY A 100 -33.18 21.33 -33.85
CA GLY A 100 -33.85 20.73 -32.69
C GLY A 100 -33.07 19.55 -32.13
N TYR A 101 -32.61 18.65 -32.99
CA TYR A 101 -31.81 17.48 -32.62
C TYR A 101 -30.41 17.85 -32.11
N GLU A 102 -29.82 18.94 -32.61
CA GLU A 102 -28.61 19.51 -32.03
C GLU A 102 -28.80 19.92 -30.56
N ARG A 103 -29.95 20.54 -30.23
CA ARG A 103 -30.28 20.90 -28.84
C ARG A 103 -30.51 19.68 -27.97
N SER A 104 -31.12 18.60 -28.47
CA SER A 104 -31.29 17.38 -27.66
C SER A 104 -29.96 16.67 -27.38
N LEU A 105 -29.07 16.59 -28.38
CA LEU A 105 -27.71 16.07 -28.18
C LEU A 105 -26.87 16.89 -27.18
N LEU A 106 -27.11 18.20 -27.05
CA LEU A 106 -26.51 18.99 -25.98
C LEU A 106 -27.23 18.80 -24.65
N SER A 107 -28.56 18.73 -24.65
CA SER A 107 -29.39 18.52 -23.47
C SER A 107 -29.08 17.20 -22.76
N GLU A 108 -28.86 16.10 -23.48
CA GLU A 108 -28.49 14.81 -22.91
C GLU A 108 -27.13 14.90 -22.20
N LYS A 109 -26.13 15.53 -22.85
CA LYS A 109 -24.80 15.75 -22.27
C LYS A 109 -24.83 16.63 -21.02
N LEU A 110 -25.64 17.70 -21.03
CA LEU A 110 -25.82 18.57 -19.86
C LEU A 110 -26.54 17.85 -18.73
N TRP A 111 -27.55 17.03 -19.02
CA TRP A 111 -28.28 16.25 -18.03
C TRP A 111 -27.36 15.24 -17.33
N HIS A 112 -26.57 14.46 -18.08
CA HIS A 112 -25.60 13.53 -17.49
C HIS A 112 -24.48 14.25 -16.72
N LEU A 113 -23.93 15.34 -17.26
CA LEU A 113 -22.89 16.14 -16.59
C LEU A 113 -23.39 16.72 -15.26
N TYR A 114 -24.61 17.28 -15.22
CA TYR A 114 -25.19 17.84 -14.01
C TYR A 114 -25.60 16.76 -12.99
N HIS A 115 -26.06 15.59 -13.46
CA HIS A 115 -26.32 14.45 -12.59
C HIS A 115 -25.05 14.00 -11.86
N ASP A 116 -23.92 13.98 -12.56
CA ASP A 116 -22.63 13.51 -12.04
C ASP A 116 -21.86 14.55 -11.22
N PHE A 117 -22.45 15.71 -10.91
CA PHE A 117 -21.89 16.66 -9.93
C PHE A 117 -21.67 16.01 -8.56
N SER A 118 -20.61 16.42 -7.87
CA SER A 118 -20.35 16.10 -6.46
C SER A 118 -21.32 16.84 -5.53
N GLU A 119 -21.24 16.60 -4.22
CA GLU A 119 -22.12 17.30 -3.26
C GLU A 119 -21.65 18.75 -3.08
N GLU A 120 -20.34 18.98 -2.99
CA GLU A 120 -19.69 20.30 -2.95
C GLU A 120 -20.03 21.13 -4.20
N ALA A 121 -20.03 20.51 -5.39
CA ALA A 121 -20.40 21.18 -6.64
C ALA A 121 -21.89 21.60 -6.67
N ARG A 122 -22.76 20.89 -5.95
CA ARG A 122 -24.19 21.22 -5.81
C ARG A 122 -24.42 22.28 -4.73
N GLU A 123 -23.72 22.20 -3.60
CA GLU A 123 -23.78 23.20 -2.52
C GLU A 123 -23.22 24.56 -2.96
N ALA A 124 -22.14 24.56 -3.75
CA ALA A 124 -21.60 25.75 -4.41
C ALA A 124 -22.54 26.34 -5.49
N GLY A 125 -23.66 25.67 -5.81
CA GLY A 125 -24.69 26.18 -6.71
C GLY A 125 -24.29 26.24 -8.19
N TYR A 126 -23.27 25.50 -8.61
CA TYR A 126 -22.87 25.46 -10.02
C TYR A 126 -24.04 24.96 -10.90
N LEU A 127 -24.20 25.56 -12.08
CA LEU A 127 -25.30 25.29 -13.01
C LEU A 127 -26.69 25.37 -12.34
N SER A 128 -26.92 26.37 -11.48
CA SER A 128 -28.20 26.57 -10.78
C SER A 128 -29.43 26.59 -11.70
N CYS A 129 -29.30 27.06 -12.95
CA CYS A 129 -30.39 27.05 -13.93
C CYS A 129 -30.79 25.64 -14.40
N LEU A 130 -30.01 24.60 -14.08
CA LEU A 130 -30.32 23.19 -14.31
C LEU A 130 -30.96 22.49 -13.09
N SER A 131 -31.13 23.18 -11.95
CA SER A 131 -31.68 22.62 -10.70
C SER A 131 -33.13 22.08 -10.78
N GLU A 132 -33.81 22.28 -11.90
CA GLU A 132 -35.07 21.59 -12.20
C GLU A 132 -34.91 20.11 -12.55
N ILE A 133 -33.68 19.66 -12.88
CA ILE A 133 -33.33 18.26 -13.10
C ILE A 133 -33.23 17.56 -11.75
N LYS A 134 -34.07 16.54 -11.55
CA LYS A 134 -34.14 15.71 -10.34
C LYS A 134 -33.56 14.31 -10.55
N GLY A 135 -33.11 14.00 -11.77
CA GLY A 135 -32.34 12.81 -12.10
C GLY A 135 -33.18 11.52 -12.23
N ASN A 136 -34.50 11.62 -12.18
CA ASN A 136 -35.42 10.49 -12.26
C ASN A 136 -36.47 10.63 -13.38
N GLY A 137 -36.32 11.61 -14.28
CA GLY A 137 -37.30 11.94 -15.31
C GLY A 137 -36.78 11.84 -16.75
N PHE A 138 -35.77 11.02 -17.04
CA PHE A 138 -35.36 10.76 -18.43
C PHE A 138 -36.42 9.88 -19.14
N PRO A 139 -36.83 10.19 -20.39
CA PRO A 139 -36.36 11.27 -21.28
C PRO A 139 -37.15 12.60 -21.19
N GLU A 140 -38.14 12.75 -20.33
CA GLU A 140 -38.95 13.96 -20.21
C GLU A 140 -38.14 15.20 -19.77
N GLU A 141 -37.17 15.05 -18.86
CA GLU A 141 -36.26 16.11 -18.42
C GLU A 141 -35.35 16.61 -19.56
N THR A 142 -34.82 15.70 -20.39
CA THR A 142 -33.99 16.09 -21.55
C THR A 142 -34.84 16.70 -22.66
N ARG A 143 -36.12 16.33 -22.84
CA ARG A 143 -37.03 17.09 -23.71
C ARG A 143 -37.26 18.51 -23.18
N ARG A 144 -37.51 18.66 -21.87
CA ARG A 144 -37.71 19.98 -21.24
C ARG A 144 -36.49 20.90 -21.39
N LEU A 145 -35.28 20.38 -21.14
CA LEU A 145 -34.05 21.15 -21.33
C LEU A 145 -33.77 21.43 -22.83
N THR A 146 -34.14 20.54 -23.75
CA THR A 146 -34.11 20.80 -25.21
C THR A 146 -35.00 21.99 -25.61
N GLU A 147 -36.17 22.13 -24.98
CA GLU A 147 -37.07 23.27 -25.15
C GLU A 147 -36.48 24.55 -24.53
N GLN A 148 -35.96 24.49 -23.30
CA GLN A 148 -35.31 25.61 -22.63
C GLN A 148 -34.11 26.14 -23.43
N LEU A 149 -33.27 25.26 -23.99
CA LEU A 149 -32.14 25.61 -24.87
C LEU A 149 -32.56 26.35 -26.15
N SER A 150 -33.85 26.35 -26.54
CA SER A 150 -34.32 27.18 -27.66
C SER A 150 -34.36 28.69 -27.31
N ALA A 151 -34.56 29.04 -26.04
CA ALA A 151 -34.65 30.42 -25.58
C ALA A 151 -33.26 31.07 -25.42
N PRO A 152 -32.98 32.21 -26.10
CA PRO A 152 -31.67 32.88 -26.00
C PRO A 152 -31.32 33.34 -24.58
N ALA A 153 -32.32 33.76 -23.78
CA ALA A 153 -32.11 34.17 -22.39
C ALA A 153 -31.59 33.02 -21.51
N PHE A 154 -32.21 31.84 -21.62
CA PHE A 154 -31.77 30.64 -20.89
C PHE A 154 -30.36 30.21 -21.31
N ARG A 155 -30.05 30.23 -22.61
CA ARG A 155 -28.67 29.97 -23.08
C ARG A 155 -27.67 30.97 -22.54
N GLN A 156 -28.03 32.23 -22.36
CA GLN A 156 -27.14 33.23 -21.79
C GLN A 156 -26.81 32.93 -20.32
N THR A 157 -27.83 32.71 -19.47
CA THR A 157 -27.64 32.30 -18.07
C THR A 157 -26.84 31.01 -17.95
N LEU A 158 -27.19 29.98 -18.72
CA LEU A 158 -26.48 28.71 -18.73
C LEU A 158 -25.00 28.88 -19.15
N LYS A 159 -24.68 29.76 -20.11
CA LYS A 159 -23.27 30.02 -20.46
C LYS A 159 -22.50 30.70 -19.34
N GLU A 160 -23.13 31.61 -18.60
CA GLU A 160 -22.49 32.35 -17.50
C GLU A 160 -22.18 31.40 -16.33
N GLU A 161 -23.15 30.58 -15.91
CA GLU A 161 -22.94 29.54 -14.90
C GLU A 161 -21.94 28.46 -15.35
N TYR A 162 -22.00 28.06 -16.64
CA TYR A 162 -21.09 27.05 -17.18
C TYR A 162 -19.66 27.56 -17.32
N ALA A 163 -19.46 28.86 -17.56
CA ALA A 163 -18.13 29.47 -17.52
C ALA A 163 -17.52 29.45 -16.11
N ALA A 164 -18.33 29.70 -15.08
CA ALA A 164 -17.91 29.58 -13.68
C ALA A 164 -17.56 28.12 -13.33
N PHE A 165 -18.47 27.18 -13.61
CA PHE A 165 -18.24 25.74 -13.43
C PHE A 165 -16.99 25.25 -14.18
N TRP A 166 -16.82 25.61 -15.44
CA TRP A 166 -15.65 25.21 -16.23
C TRP A 166 -14.34 25.77 -15.66
N THR A 167 -14.35 27.00 -15.15
CA THR A 167 -13.17 27.60 -14.51
C THR A 167 -12.78 26.86 -13.23
N ALA A 168 -13.76 26.50 -12.40
CA ALA A 168 -13.55 25.69 -11.20
C ALA A 168 -13.08 24.26 -11.58
N TYR A 169 -13.70 23.63 -12.59
CA TYR A 169 -13.37 22.28 -13.07
C TYR A 169 -11.97 22.15 -13.72
N GLN A 170 -11.30 23.28 -14.00
CA GLN A 170 -9.89 23.32 -14.41
C GLN A 170 -8.92 23.37 -13.23
N GLN A 171 -9.39 23.65 -12.01
CA GLN A 171 -8.60 23.73 -10.77
C GLN A 171 -8.85 22.50 -9.90
N ASP A 172 -10.12 22.13 -9.72
CA ASP A 172 -10.58 20.94 -9.02
C ASP A 172 -11.30 20.01 -10.02
N ARG A 173 -10.93 18.73 -10.05
CA ARG A 173 -11.46 17.72 -10.97
C ARG A 173 -12.60 16.91 -10.35
N ASP A 174 -12.76 16.96 -9.04
CA ASP A 174 -13.62 16.06 -8.27
C ASP A 174 -15.05 16.60 -8.14
N LEU A 175 -15.26 17.88 -8.51
CA LEU A 175 -16.57 18.49 -8.80
C LEU A 175 -17.44 17.64 -9.77
N LEU A 176 -16.84 16.75 -10.57
CA LEU A 176 -17.53 15.68 -11.28
C LEU A 176 -17.11 14.31 -10.71
N ARG A 177 -18.08 13.57 -10.16
CA ARG A 177 -17.93 12.20 -9.64
C ARG A 177 -17.41 11.20 -10.67
N PHE A 178 -17.54 11.51 -11.96
CA PHE A 178 -16.95 10.74 -13.06
C PHE A 178 -16.37 11.64 -14.15
N HIS A 179 -15.11 11.42 -14.54
CA HIS A 179 -14.41 12.28 -15.50
C HIS A 179 -14.49 11.83 -16.98
N TYR A 180 -15.40 10.92 -17.34
CA TYR A 180 -15.61 10.49 -18.74
C TYR A 180 -16.31 11.57 -19.60
N HIS A 181 -16.91 12.57 -18.94
CA HIS A 181 -17.52 13.73 -19.58
C HIS A 181 -16.53 14.52 -20.42
N ARG A 182 -17.06 15.34 -21.34
CA ARG A 182 -16.26 16.26 -22.17
C ARG A 182 -16.70 17.70 -21.97
N PRO A 183 -16.42 18.34 -20.83
CA PRO A 183 -17.00 19.66 -20.53
C PRO A 183 -16.58 20.75 -21.50
N ARG A 184 -15.38 20.68 -22.10
CA ARG A 184 -14.96 21.55 -23.20
C ARG A 184 -15.80 21.35 -24.47
N GLU A 185 -16.13 20.10 -24.83
CA GLU A 185 -16.97 19.81 -26.01
C GLU A 185 -18.39 20.34 -25.80
N ILE A 186 -18.93 20.21 -24.58
CA ILE A 186 -20.23 20.76 -24.18
C ILE A 186 -20.21 22.30 -24.24
N TRP A 187 -19.13 22.94 -23.78
CA TRP A 187 -18.93 24.40 -23.87
C TRP A 187 -18.92 24.92 -25.31
N GLU A 188 -18.16 24.28 -26.21
CA GLU A 188 -18.14 24.66 -27.63
C GLU A 188 -19.53 24.46 -28.27
N ASN A 189 -20.20 23.33 -28.00
CA ASN A 189 -21.55 23.07 -28.51
C ASN A 189 -22.60 24.07 -27.98
N LEU A 190 -22.48 24.54 -26.74
CA LEU A 190 -23.38 25.54 -26.15
C LEU A 190 -23.22 26.92 -26.82
N LYS A 191 -21.98 27.34 -27.10
CA LYS A 191 -21.70 28.57 -27.85
C LYS A 191 -22.16 28.47 -29.31
N ASP A 192 -22.02 27.29 -29.93
CA ASP A 192 -22.47 27.01 -31.29
C ASP A 192 -23.97 27.24 -31.51
N LEU A 193 -24.81 27.12 -30.46
CA LEU A 193 -26.26 27.36 -30.55
C LEU A 193 -26.64 28.82 -30.85
N ASP A 194 -25.76 29.78 -30.56
CA ASP A 194 -25.98 31.20 -30.84
C ASP A 194 -25.41 31.67 -32.20
N LEU A 195 -24.76 30.77 -32.96
CA LEU A 195 -24.25 31.12 -34.28
C LEU A 195 -25.40 31.38 -35.27
N PRO A 196 -25.31 32.42 -36.12
CA PRO A 196 -26.36 32.78 -37.06
C PRO A 196 -26.55 31.68 -38.11
N ARG A 197 -27.78 31.15 -38.24
CA ARG A 197 -28.06 30.01 -39.11
C ARG A 197 -28.40 30.43 -40.55
N ARG A 198 -27.73 29.81 -41.51
CA ARG A 198 -28.11 29.78 -42.92
C ARG A 198 -29.21 28.73 -43.13
N THR A 199 -30.34 29.12 -43.70
CA THR A 199 -31.41 28.21 -44.09
C THR A 199 -31.09 27.51 -45.42
N PHE A 200 -31.45 26.24 -45.53
CA PHE A 200 -31.46 25.45 -46.78
C PHE A 200 -32.88 24.99 -47.09
N SER A 201 -33.15 24.61 -48.35
CA SER A 201 -34.44 24.08 -48.81
C SER A 201 -34.23 22.91 -49.76
N SER A 202 -35.15 21.94 -49.78
CA SER A 202 -35.01 20.70 -50.52
C SER A 202 -36.27 20.38 -51.34
N ASP A 203 -36.08 19.81 -52.52
CA ASP A 203 -37.17 19.21 -53.32
C ASP A 203 -37.37 17.71 -52.98
N LEU A 204 -36.55 17.15 -52.09
CA LEU A 204 -36.64 15.75 -51.68
C LEU A 204 -37.75 15.54 -50.65
N SER A 205 -38.81 14.84 -51.07
CA SER A 205 -39.82 14.26 -50.16
C SER A 205 -39.23 13.17 -49.25
N GLN A 206 -38.20 12.47 -49.71
CA GLN A 206 -37.38 11.53 -48.94
C GLN A 206 -35.99 11.42 -49.59
N VAL A 207 -34.95 11.18 -48.78
CA VAL A 207 -33.60 10.94 -49.30
C VAL A 207 -33.56 9.57 -50.00
N PRO A 208 -33.08 9.46 -51.27
CA PRO A 208 -33.03 8.19 -51.98
C PRO A 208 -32.22 7.13 -51.21
N THR A 209 -32.84 5.98 -50.94
CA THR A 209 -32.19 4.86 -50.25
C THR A 209 -31.34 4.02 -51.20
N VAL A 210 -30.34 3.35 -50.65
CA VAL A 210 -29.48 2.38 -51.34
C VAL A 210 -29.33 1.17 -50.44
N GLN A 211 -29.35 -0.04 -51.00
CA GLN A 211 -29.13 -1.28 -50.25
C GLN A 211 -27.79 -1.21 -49.51
N ARG A 212 -27.79 -1.41 -48.19
CA ARG A 212 -26.58 -1.40 -47.37
C ARG A 212 -26.02 -2.83 -47.22
N PHE A 213 -24.74 -2.95 -46.92
CA PHE A 213 -24.12 -4.21 -46.54
C PHE A 213 -22.99 -3.98 -45.54
N ILE A 214 -22.70 -4.98 -44.70
CA ILE A 214 -21.57 -4.98 -43.75
C ILE A 214 -20.29 -5.26 -44.56
N THR A 215 -19.30 -4.36 -44.52
CA THR A 215 -18.04 -4.56 -45.28
C THR A 215 -17.13 -5.59 -44.60
N GLU A 216 -16.22 -6.18 -45.36
CA GLU A 216 -15.17 -7.05 -44.81
C GLU A 216 -14.23 -6.27 -43.88
N ASP A 217 -14.04 -4.96 -44.11
CA ASP A 217 -13.24 -4.09 -43.23
C ASP A 217 -13.92 -3.86 -41.86
N GLU A 218 -15.26 -3.80 -41.83
CA GLU A 218 -16.03 -3.71 -40.57
C GLU A 218 -15.92 -5.01 -39.76
N ILE A 219 -16.00 -6.15 -40.46
CA ILE A 219 -15.86 -7.49 -39.87
C ILE A 219 -14.43 -7.69 -39.33
N ASP A 220 -13.41 -7.33 -40.10
CA ASP A 220 -12.02 -7.40 -39.66
C ASP A 220 -11.80 -6.48 -38.45
N ALA A 221 -12.29 -5.23 -38.48
CA ALA A 221 -12.19 -4.31 -37.36
C ALA A 221 -12.86 -4.85 -36.08
N ALA A 222 -14.07 -5.42 -36.19
CA ALA A 222 -14.75 -6.04 -35.05
C ALA A 222 -13.95 -7.22 -34.47
N ILE A 223 -13.44 -8.11 -35.33
CA ILE A 223 -12.64 -9.28 -34.93
C ILE A 223 -11.31 -8.86 -34.28
N THR A 224 -10.69 -7.77 -34.72
CA THR A 224 -9.51 -7.19 -34.03
C THR A 224 -9.84 -6.55 -32.68
N GLY A 225 -11.10 -6.50 -32.26
CA GLY A 225 -11.49 -6.19 -30.87
C GLY A 225 -11.36 -7.38 -29.91
N GLY A 226 -11.06 -8.59 -30.40
CA GLY A 226 -10.96 -9.80 -29.58
C GLY A 226 -12.29 -10.28 -29.00
N SER A 227 -12.20 -11.17 -28.01
CA SER A 227 -13.31 -11.89 -27.37
C SER A 227 -14.19 -11.07 -26.41
N SER A 228 -13.93 -9.76 -26.27
CA SER A 228 -14.55 -8.89 -25.25
C SER A 228 -14.24 -9.24 -23.78
N PHE A 229 -13.45 -10.28 -23.50
CA PHE A 229 -12.86 -10.53 -22.18
C PHE A 229 -11.60 -9.66 -21.99
N ALA A 230 -11.32 -9.28 -20.73
CA ALA A 230 -10.09 -8.58 -20.36
C ALA A 230 -8.85 -9.38 -20.81
N GLY A 231 -7.91 -8.71 -21.50
CA GLY A 231 -6.72 -9.34 -22.11
C GLY A 231 -6.98 -10.30 -23.29
N GLY A 232 -8.24 -10.56 -23.66
CA GLY A 232 -8.60 -11.58 -24.65
C GLY A 232 -8.01 -11.35 -26.04
N LYS A 233 -7.94 -10.09 -26.49
CA LYS A 233 -7.23 -9.72 -27.73
C LYS A 233 -5.76 -10.16 -27.71
N GLY A 234 -5.06 -9.99 -26.59
CA GLY A 234 -3.67 -10.41 -26.42
C GLY A 234 -3.51 -11.93 -26.41
N ARG A 235 -4.40 -12.65 -25.71
CA ARG A 235 -4.41 -14.13 -25.72
C ARG A 235 -4.66 -14.70 -27.12
N ILE A 236 -5.62 -14.14 -27.85
CA ILE A 236 -5.90 -14.52 -29.24
C ILE A 236 -4.68 -14.24 -30.13
N TYR A 237 -4.02 -13.10 -29.98
CA TYR A 237 -2.82 -12.80 -30.79
C TYR A 237 -1.69 -13.79 -30.52
N ALA A 238 -1.33 -14.03 -29.25
CA ALA A 238 -0.28 -14.99 -28.87
C ALA A 238 -0.57 -16.40 -29.41
N PHE A 239 -1.78 -16.94 -29.15
CA PHE A 239 -2.18 -18.26 -29.61
C PHE A 239 -2.19 -18.40 -31.15
N PHE A 240 -2.38 -17.30 -31.89
CA PHE A 240 -2.36 -17.32 -33.36
C PHE A 240 -0.99 -17.10 -33.97
N MET A 241 -0.04 -16.50 -33.24
CA MET A 241 1.40 -16.47 -33.56
C MET A 241 2.05 -17.85 -33.41
N GLU A 242 1.58 -18.65 -32.45
CA GLU A 242 2.04 -20.03 -32.24
C GLU A 242 1.59 -21.02 -33.34
N ASN A 243 2.34 -22.13 -33.46
CA ASN A 243 2.18 -23.18 -34.47
C ASN A 243 1.03 -24.18 -34.18
N HIS A 244 -0.17 -23.68 -33.85
CA HIS A 244 -1.38 -24.50 -33.67
C HIS A 244 -2.08 -24.82 -34.99
N THR A 245 -2.73 -25.99 -35.08
CA THR A 245 -3.52 -26.39 -36.25
C THR A 245 -4.85 -25.61 -36.35
N ASP A 246 -5.46 -25.61 -37.54
CA ASP A 246 -6.83 -25.10 -37.77
C ASP A 246 -7.84 -25.60 -36.72
N LYS A 247 -7.72 -26.84 -36.23
CA LYS A 247 -8.66 -27.43 -35.27
C LYS A 247 -8.45 -26.90 -33.85
N GLU A 248 -7.20 -26.74 -33.43
CA GLU A 248 -6.86 -26.12 -32.15
C GLU A 248 -7.24 -24.65 -32.14
N LYS A 249 -6.93 -23.91 -33.22
CA LYS A 249 -7.34 -22.50 -33.41
C LYS A 249 -8.87 -22.34 -33.39
N VAL A 250 -9.63 -23.25 -34.00
CA VAL A 250 -11.12 -23.28 -33.93
C VAL A 250 -11.64 -23.62 -32.53
N ARG A 251 -10.98 -24.53 -31.80
CA ARG A 251 -11.39 -24.88 -30.44
C ARG A 251 -11.08 -23.75 -29.46
N PHE A 252 -9.86 -23.23 -29.47
CA PHE A 252 -9.43 -22.10 -28.66
C PHE A 252 -10.39 -20.92 -28.80
N LEU A 253 -10.78 -20.53 -30.02
CA LEU A 253 -11.73 -19.42 -30.20
C LEU A 253 -13.13 -19.70 -29.60
N LYS A 254 -13.62 -20.94 -29.62
CA LYS A 254 -14.88 -21.29 -28.96
C LYS A 254 -14.77 -21.18 -27.45
N ASP A 255 -13.66 -21.66 -26.89
CA ASP A 255 -13.43 -21.69 -25.45
C ASP A 255 -13.10 -20.27 -24.92
N GLU A 256 -12.50 -19.39 -25.74
CA GLU A 256 -12.14 -17.99 -25.44
C GLU A 256 -13.26 -16.96 -25.69
N TYR A 257 -14.22 -17.21 -26.60
CA TYR A 257 -15.42 -16.35 -26.77
C TYR A 257 -16.64 -16.88 -26.00
N GLY A 258 -16.80 -18.19 -25.86
CA GLY A 258 -17.92 -18.80 -25.15
C GLY A 258 -19.29 -18.53 -25.78
N ILE A 259 -20.18 -17.89 -25.02
CA ILE A 259 -21.50 -17.41 -25.46
C ILE A 259 -21.67 -15.99 -24.94
N GLY A 260 -22.05 -15.06 -25.82
CA GLY A 260 -22.13 -13.65 -25.49
C GLY A 260 -22.41 -12.77 -26.69
N GLY A 261 -22.05 -11.49 -26.57
CA GLY A 261 -22.28 -10.49 -27.59
C GLY A 261 -21.97 -9.08 -27.08
N ARG A 262 -22.11 -8.11 -27.99
CA ARG A 262 -21.91 -6.67 -27.73
C ARG A 262 -22.67 -5.83 -28.77
N SER A 263 -23.34 -4.79 -28.30
CA SER A 263 -23.94 -3.76 -29.14
C SER A 263 -22.86 -2.84 -29.74
N HIS A 264 -23.18 -2.12 -30.81
CA HIS A 264 -22.31 -1.18 -31.54
C HIS A 264 -21.06 -1.81 -32.23
N ALA A 265 -21.03 -3.14 -32.35
CA ALA A 265 -19.84 -3.90 -32.77
C ALA A 265 -19.27 -3.55 -34.15
N LEU A 266 -20.08 -3.03 -35.08
CA LEU A 266 -19.66 -2.72 -36.44
C LEU A 266 -19.45 -1.23 -36.60
N SER A 267 -18.18 -0.82 -36.64
CA SER A 267 -17.75 0.57 -36.85
C SER A 267 -18.31 1.58 -35.83
N GLY A 268 -18.78 1.13 -34.66
CA GLY A 268 -19.44 1.98 -33.66
C GLY A 268 -20.83 2.47 -34.08
N ALA A 269 -21.49 1.80 -35.03
CA ALA A 269 -22.85 2.18 -35.46
C ALA A 269 -23.87 1.81 -34.37
N THR A 270 -24.70 2.75 -33.91
CA THR A 270 -25.62 2.52 -32.78
C THR A 270 -26.48 1.28 -33.00
N HIS A 271 -27.13 1.22 -34.16
CA HIS A 271 -28.00 0.13 -34.58
C HIS A 271 -27.19 -1.01 -35.26
N SER A 272 -26.15 -1.49 -34.57
CA SER A 272 -25.37 -2.68 -34.95
C SER A 272 -25.03 -3.52 -33.72
N GLY A 273 -24.68 -4.78 -33.94
CA GLY A 273 -24.30 -5.70 -32.86
C GLY A 273 -23.57 -6.94 -33.37
N GLU A 274 -22.92 -7.62 -32.42
CA GLU A 274 -22.33 -8.94 -32.56
C GLU A 274 -22.94 -9.85 -31.49
N ASP A 275 -23.48 -10.99 -31.89
CA ASP A 275 -23.69 -12.13 -30.99
C ASP A 275 -22.67 -13.22 -31.32
N HIS A 276 -22.31 -14.06 -30.34
CA HIS A 276 -21.45 -15.21 -30.57
C HIS A 276 -21.85 -16.41 -29.70
N ASP A 277 -21.75 -17.61 -30.30
CA ASP A 277 -22.05 -18.89 -29.64
C ASP A 277 -21.13 -20.01 -30.12
N GLY A 278 -21.34 -21.25 -29.67
CA GLY A 278 -20.54 -22.42 -30.06
C GLY A 278 -20.53 -22.76 -31.57
N LYS A 279 -21.30 -22.07 -32.42
CA LYS A 279 -21.32 -22.19 -33.89
C LYS A 279 -20.44 -21.12 -34.55
N GLY A 280 -20.50 -19.87 -34.11
CA GLY A 280 -19.71 -18.77 -34.68
C GLY A 280 -20.07 -17.37 -34.20
N LEU A 281 -19.57 -16.38 -34.93
CA LEU A 281 -19.95 -14.95 -34.80
C LEU A 281 -21.17 -14.64 -35.66
N HIS A 282 -22.02 -13.74 -35.20
CA HIS A 282 -23.26 -13.28 -35.83
C HIS A 282 -23.30 -11.74 -35.80
N TYR A 283 -23.09 -11.12 -36.96
CA TYR A 283 -23.05 -9.67 -37.11
C TYR A 283 -24.34 -9.12 -37.70
N LYS A 284 -24.95 -8.13 -37.02
CA LYS A 284 -26.18 -7.44 -37.44
C LYS A 284 -25.93 -5.94 -37.59
N LYS A 285 -26.53 -5.29 -38.60
CA LYS A 285 -26.45 -3.83 -38.82
C LYS A 285 -27.71 -3.33 -39.53
N GLN A 286 -28.30 -2.23 -39.04
CA GLN A 286 -29.58 -1.74 -39.55
C GLN A 286 -29.54 -1.41 -41.06
N GLY A 287 -30.43 -2.06 -41.81
CA GLY A 287 -30.54 -1.94 -43.27
C GLY A 287 -29.55 -2.80 -44.06
N CYS A 288 -28.71 -3.59 -43.40
CA CYS A 288 -27.82 -4.58 -44.01
C CYS A 288 -28.39 -6.00 -43.84
N PRO A 289 -28.03 -6.97 -44.71
CA PRO A 289 -28.19 -8.39 -44.42
C PRO A 289 -27.25 -8.84 -43.29
N ASP A 290 -27.74 -9.71 -42.41
CA ASP A 290 -26.95 -10.35 -41.35
C ASP A 290 -25.77 -11.18 -41.91
N VAL A 291 -24.65 -11.20 -41.19
CA VAL A 291 -23.46 -11.97 -41.55
C VAL A 291 -23.12 -12.98 -40.46
N HIS A 292 -23.15 -14.27 -40.81
CA HIS A 292 -22.71 -15.36 -39.92
C HIS A 292 -21.35 -15.94 -40.36
N LEU A 293 -20.41 -16.00 -39.42
CA LEU A 293 -19.08 -16.59 -39.60
C LEU A 293 -18.89 -17.75 -38.61
N ASN A 294 -18.92 -18.98 -39.12
CA ASN A 294 -18.54 -20.14 -38.31
C ASN A 294 -17.08 -20.05 -37.88
N TRP A 295 -16.73 -20.67 -36.75
CA TRP A 295 -15.40 -20.54 -36.14
C TRP A 295 -14.22 -20.88 -37.07
N GLU A 296 -14.40 -21.76 -38.06
CA GLU A 296 -13.39 -22.04 -39.11
C GLU A 296 -13.05 -20.81 -39.97
N LYS A 297 -14.05 -20.00 -40.35
CA LYS A 297 -13.85 -18.74 -41.08
C LYS A 297 -13.18 -17.70 -40.18
N VAL A 298 -13.56 -17.65 -38.91
CA VAL A 298 -12.99 -16.72 -37.92
C VAL A 298 -11.51 -17.02 -37.70
N ALA A 299 -11.15 -18.28 -37.44
CA ALA A 299 -9.76 -18.72 -37.30
C ALA A 299 -8.91 -18.38 -38.53
N LYS A 300 -9.42 -18.63 -39.74
CA LYS A 300 -8.70 -18.30 -40.99
C LYS A 300 -8.54 -16.80 -41.21
N ARG A 301 -9.53 -16.00 -40.80
CA ARG A 301 -9.48 -14.54 -40.86
C ARG A 301 -8.48 -13.96 -39.86
N ILE A 302 -8.52 -14.39 -38.59
CA ILE A 302 -7.55 -13.99 -37.55
C ILE A 302 -6.13 -14.39 -37.98
N THR A 303 -5.93 -15.63 -38.44
CA THR A 303 -4.64 -16.10 -38.97
C THR A 303 -4.13 -15.18 -40.09
N SER A 304 -4.99 -14.80 -41.04
CA SER A 304 -4.59 -13.86 -42.09
C SER A 304 -4.37 -12.43 -41.60
N LEU A 305 -5.00 -11.97 -40.53
CA LEU A 305 -4.80 -10.63 -39.96
C LEU A 305 -3.46 -10.56 -39.20
N VAL A 306 -3.16 -11.60 -38.42
CA VAL A 306 -1.88 -11.77 -37.72
C VAL A 306 -0.72 -11.83 -38.73
N GLN A 307 -0.81 -12.72 -39.73
CA GLN A 307 0.21 -12.86 -40.80
C GLN A 307 0.43 -11.59 -41.64
N LYS A 308 -0.49 -10.61 -41.61
CA LYS A 308 -0.39 -9.35 -42.35
C LYS A 308 0.04 -8.17 -41.47
N GLY A 309 0.29 -8.37 -40.17
CA GLY A 309 0.55 -7.28 -39.21
C GLY A 309 -0.65 -6.36 -39.03
N ARG A 310 -1.87 -6.91 -38.97
CA ARG A 310 -3.15 -6.15 -38.93
C ARG A 310 -4.07 -6.52 -37.78
N TYR A 311 -3.67 -7.41 -36.87
CA TYR A 311 -4.51 -7.82 -35.75
C TYR A 311 -4.36 -6.90 -34.52
N LEU A 312 -3.14 -6.47 -34.23
CA LEU A 312 -2.84 -5.38 -33.29
C LEU A 312 -2.65 -4.07 -34.07
N THR A 313 -2.93 -2.93 -33.43
CA THR A 313 -2.44 -1.62 -33.87
C THR A 313 -0.97 -1.44 -33.47
N GLU A 314 -0.28 -0.44 -34.04
CA GLU A 314 1.14 -0.17 -33.73
C GLU A 314 1.38 0.08 -32.22
N GLN A 315 0.44 0.72 -31.53
CA GLN A 315 0.52 0.96 -30.08
C GLN A 315 0.31 -0.33 -29.28
N GLU A 316 -0.67 -1.16 -29.65
CA GLU A 316 -0.90 -2.46 -29.00
C GLU A 316 0.22 -3.46 -29.29
N GLN A 317 0.84 -3.39 -30.47
CA GLN A 317 2.00 -4.18 -30.84
C GLN A 317 3.20 -3.75 -29.99
N ALA A 318 3.51 -2.45 -29.89
CA ALA A 318 4.58 -1.97 -29.02
C ALA A 318 4.36 -2.31 -27.53
N GLN A 319 3.11 -2.33 -27.05
CA GLN A 319 2.77 -2.81 -25.71
C GLN A 319 2.98 -4.33 -25.57
N TYR A 320 2.57 -5.11 -26.56
CA TYR A 320 2.77 -6.57 -26.58
C TYR A 320 4.26 -6.92 -26.63
N ASP A 321 5.01 -6.29 -27.53
CA ASP A 321 6.46 -6.49 -27.70
C ASP A 321 7.21 -6.08 -26.43
N LYS A 322 6.80 -5.00 -25.76
CA LYS A 322 7.33 -4.66 -24.42
C LYS A 322 7.03 -5.76 -23.40
N ILE A 323 5.79 -6.24 -23.29
CA ILE A 323 5.40 -7.29 -22.34
C ILE A 323 6.13 -8.61 -22.62
N GLN A 324 6.42 -8.91 -23.88
CA GLN A 324 7.22 -10.08 -24.24
C GLN A 324 8.71 -9.85 -23.95
N ALA A 325 9.28 -8.68 -24.22
CA ALA A 325 10.66 -8.38 -23.82
C ALA A 325 10.87 -8.41 -22.29
N GLU A 326 9.89 -7.94 -21.51
CA GLU A 326 9.89 -8.05 -20.04
C GLU A 326 9.78 -9.51 -19.56
N LYS A 327 9.13 -10.39 -20.33
CA LYS A 327 9.07 -11.83 -20.06
C LYS A 327 10.29 -12.60 -20.54
N GLU A 328 10.80 -12.29 -21.73
CA GLU A 328 12.02 -12.88 -22.28
C GLU A 328 13.20 -12.54 -21.36
N LEU A 329 13.29 -11.31 -20.85
CA LEU A 329 14.25 -10.95 -19.80
C LEU A 329 14.04 -11.78 -18.51
N ALA A 330 12.80 -11.90 -18.01
CA ALA A 330 12.51 -12.68 -16.81
C ALA A 330 12.69 -14.21 -17.00
N GLU A 331 12.56 -14.71 -18.24
CA GLU A 331 12.83 -16.09 -18.61
C GLU A 331 14.34 -16.31 -18.85
N GLU A 332 15.08 -15.34 -19.39
CA GLU A 332 16.55 -15.36 -19.45
C GLU A 332 17.16 -15.34 -18.05
N ASP A 333 16.70 -14.46 -17.14
CA ASP A 333 17.05 -14.47 -15.71
C ASP A 333 16.77 -15.84 -15.08
N ALA A 334 15.60 -16.43 -15.38
CA ALA A 334 15.21 -17.74 -14.85
C ALA A 334 15.94 -18.93 -15.50
N ILE A 335 16.45 -18.79 -16.73
CA ILE A 335 17.22 -19.81 -17.46
C ILE A 335 18.70 -19.74 -17.07
N GLN A 336 19.27 -18.56 -16.85
CA GLN A 336 20.57 -18.41 -16.18
C GLN A 336 20.53 -19.08 -14.81
N ALA A 337 19.47 -18.86 -14.02
CA ALA A 337 19.25 -19.53 -12.74
C ALA A 337 18.95 -21.04 -12.82
N GLN A 338 19.03 -21.69 -13.99
CA GLN A 338 18.71 -23.11 -14.20
C GLN A 338 19.74 -23.91 -15.04
N GLN A 339 20.85 -23.30 -15.49
CA GLN A 339 21.95 -24.08 -16.07
C GLN A 339 22.86 -24.65 -14.96
N PRO A 340 23.26 -25.94 -15.02
CA PRO A 340 24.22 -26.51 -14.08
C PRO A 340 25.65 -26.17 -14.51
N GLU A 341 26.04 -24.90 -14.37
CA GLU A 341 27.44 -24.50 -14.52
C GLU A 341 28.30 -24.91 -13.33
N VAL A 342 29.62 -24.92 -13.54
CA VAL A 342 30.61 -25.26 -12.50
C VAL A 342 30.85 -24.00 -11.68
N GLU A 343 30.19 -23.90 -10.52
CA GLU A 343 30.17 -22.70 -9.68
C GLU A 343 31.57 -22.26 -9.17
N GLU A 344 32.17 -21.29 -9.85
CA GLU A 344 33.01 -20.24 -9.25
C GLU A 344 32.35 -18.86 -9.40
N GLU A 345 31.07 -18.75 -9.02
CA GLU A 345 30.46 -17.48 -8.62
C GLU A 345 29.70 -17.66 -7.30
N THR A 346 29.67 -16.62 -6.46
CA THR A 346 29.43 -16.80 -5.01
C THR A 346 27.97 -17.05 -4.66
N PRO A 347 27.67 -18.04 -3.78
CA PRO A 347 26.30 -18.36 -3.39
C PRO A 347 25.65 -17.19 -2.62
N LYS A 348 24.37 -16.93 -2.89
CA LYS A 348 23.55 -16.08 -2.00
C LYS A 348 23.46 -16.77 -0.63
N PRO A 349 23.74 -16.06 0.49
CA PRO A 349 23.84 -16.68 1.79
C PRO A 349 22.52 -17.33 2.18
N THR A 350 22.58 -18.58 2.65
CA THR A 350 21.41 -19.27 3.19
C THR A 350 20.86 -18.54 4.41
N LEU A 351 19.62 -18.83 4.81
CA LEU A 351 19.03 -18.27 6.04
C LEU A 351 19.90 -18.53 7.29
N ARG A 352 20.74 -19.57 7.27
CA ARG A 352 21.75 -19.82 8.31
C ARG A 352 22.92 -18.85 8.21
N GLU A 353 23.49 -18.64 7.04
CA GLU A 353 24.61 -17.72 6.84
C GLU A 353 24.20 -16.25 7.05
N GLN A 354 23.02 -15.84 6.57
CA GLN A 354 22.40 -14.55 6.92
C GLN A 354 22.24 -14.40 8.45
N PHE A 355 21.86 -15.47 9.15
CA PHE A 355 21.75 -15.45 10.61
C PHE A 355 23.12 -15.29 11.29
N GLU A 356 24.14 -16.07 10.91
CA GLU A 356 25.48 -15.93 11.49
C GLU A 356 26.16 -14.59 11.09
N GLN A 357 25.76 -13.98 9.96
CA GLN A 357 26.17 -12.63 9.54
C GLN A 357 25.54 -11.54 10.42
N TYR A 358 24.23 -11.60 10.66
CA TYR A 358 23.51 -10.52 11.37
C TYR A 358 23.51 -10.67 12.90
N LYS A 359 23.65 -11.89 13.44
CA LYS A 359 23.73 -12.12 14.89
C LYS A 359 24.81 -11.26 15.57
N PRO A 360 26.08 -11.21 15.10
CA PRO A 360 27.12 -10.36 15.72
C PRO A 360 26.77 -8.86 15.74
N VAL A 361 26.15 -8.34 14.68
CA VAL A 361 25.75 -6.93 14.58
C VAL A 361 24.70 -6.58 15.63
N VAL A 362 23.67 -7.43 15.77
CA VAL A 362 22.61 -7.25 16.76
C VAL A 362 23.13 -7.50 18.18
N THR A 363 23.99 -8.50 18.39
CA THR A 363 24.69 -8.76 19.66
C THR A 363 25.49 -7.56 20.14
N ALA A 364 26.27 -6.93 19.26
CA ALA A 364 27.02 -5.72 19.60
C ALA A 364 26.08 -4.56 19.97
N SER A 365 25.10 -4.26 19.11
CA SER A 365 24.17 -3.15 19.31
C SER A 365 23.35 -3.27 20.61
N ILE A 366 22.84 -4.46 20.97
CA ILE A 366 22.13 -4.60 22.25
C ILE A 366 23.06 -4.62 23.47
N SER A 367 24.34 -4.97 23.30
CA SER A 367 25.31 -4.94 24.41
C SER A 367 25.59 -3.52 24.90
N GLU A 368 25.22 -2.51 24.12
CA GLU A 368 25.30 -1.08 24.45
C GLU A 368 23.94 -0.46 24.84
N ASP A 369 22.81 -1.19 24.67
CA ASP A 369 21.46 -0.70 25.00
C ASP A 369 21.31 -0.44 26.51
N ALA A 370 21.11 0.83 26.88
CA ALA A 370 21.11 1.26 28.27
C ALA A 370 20.03 0.59 29.14
N ALA A 371 18.83 0.35 28.60
CA ALA A 371 17.75 -0.28 29.36
C ALA A 371 18.05 -1.77 29.61
N TYR A 372 18.52 -2.49 28.59
CA TYR A 372 18.91 -3.89 28.75
C TYR A 372 20.13 -4.07 29.65
N ARG A 373 21.15 -3.20 29.56
CA ARG A 373 22.31 -3.20 30.47
C ARG A 373 21.88 -2.98 31.92
N ASN A 374 21.04 -1.98 32.20
CA ASN A 374 20.55 -1.70 33.54
C ASN A 374 19.71 -2.88 34.09
N ALA A 375 18.88 -3.51 33.26
CA ALA A 375 18.14 -4.71 33.65
C ALA A 375 19.06 -5.92 33.93
N CYS A 376 20.15 -6.09 33.16
CA CYS A 376 21.16 -7.13 33.41
C CYS A 376 21.91 -6.93 34.74
N GLY A 377 22.24 -5.69 35.11
CA GLY A 377 22.98 -5.39 36.35
C GLY A 377 22.12 -5.41 37.62
N HIS A 378 20.86 -4.96 37.54
CA HIS A 378 20.07 -4.59 38.72
C HIS A 378 18.67 -5.21 38.79
N SER A 379 18.32 -6.16 37.90
CA SER A 379 17.01 -6.82 37.88
C SER A 379 17.12 -8.35 37.82
N ASP A 380 15.97 -9.03 37.84
CA ASP A 380 15.91 -10.47 37.63
C ASP A 380 16.02 -10.85 36.13
N ARG A 381 16.21 -12.15 35.88
CA ARG A 381 16.36 -12.66 34.51
C ARG A 381 15.10 -12.47 33.66
N GLU A 382 13.91 -12.44 34.24
CA GLU A 382 12.67 -12.29 33.47
C GLU A 382 12.53 -10.86 32.94
N ASN A 383 12.75 -9.85 33.78
CA ASN A 383 12.78 -8.45 33.36
C ASN A 383 13.95 -8.16 32.40
N ALA A 384 15.13 -8.74 32.64
CA ALA A 384 16.25 -8.62 31.70
C ALA A 384 15.96 -9.25 30.33
N VAL A 385 15.24 -10.38 30.28
CA VAL A 385 14.77 -10.96 29.00
C VAL A 385 13.71 -10.06 28.34
N ILE A 386 12.82 -9.41 29.09
CA ILE A 386 11.84 -8.45 28.53
C ILE A 386 12.56 -7.26 27.88
N GLU A 387 13.49 -6.61 28.58
CA GLU A 387 14.26 -5.50 28.00
C GLU A 387 15.21 -5.96 26.88
N GLY A 388 15.78 -7.16 26.95
CA GLY A 388 16.55 -7.74 25.83
C GLY A 388 15.69 -7.92 24.58
N ASN A 389 14.44 -8.38 24.73
CA ASN A 389 13.48 -8.49 23.63
C ASN A 389 13.04 -7.11 23.08
N ALA A 390 13.16 -6.04 23.88
CA ALA A 390 12.94 -4.66 23.42
C ALA A 390 14.19 -4.11 22.71
N ALA A 391 15.38 -4.34 23.27
CA ALA A 391 16.67 -3.94 22.70
C ALA A 391 16.90 -4.58 21.32
N VAL A 392 16.60 -5.88 21.13
CA VAL A 392 16.72 -6.54 19.82
C VAL A 392 15.79 -5.89 18.77
N ARG A 393 14.60 -5.41 19.16
CA ARG A 393 13.72 -4.64 18.26
C ARG A 393 14.33 -3.29 17.90
N ARG A 394 14.85 -2.56 18.90
CA ARG A 394 15.52 -1.26 18.73
C ARG A 394 16.74 -1.39 17.81
N ALA A 395 17.61 -2.37 18.04
CA ALA A 395 18.79 -2.65 17.23
C ALA A 395 18.45 -2.99 15.77
N VAL A 396 17.49 -3.88 15.53
CA VAL A 396 17.09 -4.26 14.16
C VAL A 396 16.44 -3.08 13.43
N LEU A 397 15.46 -2.40 14.03
CA LEU A 397 14.78 -1.29 13.35
C LEU A 397 15.70 -0.06 13.17
N GLY A 398 16.63 0.17 14.10
CA GLY A 398 17.63 1.23 14.03
C GLY A 398 18.79 0.97 13.06
N SER A 399 18.99 -0.28 12.64
CA SER A 399 20.12 -0.70 11.77
C SER A 399 20.15 -0.02 10.40
N LYS A 400 18.99 0.45 9.90
CA LYS A 400 18.76 0.93 8.52
C LYS A 400 19.04 -0.11 7.41
N ASP A 401 19.34 -1.35 7.76
CA ASP A 401 19.50 -2.45 6.81
C ASP A 401 18.12 -3.03 6.44
N MET A 402 17.71 -2.80 5.19
CA MET A 402 16.41 -3.24 4.68
C MET A 402 16.32 -4.76 4.45
N GLU A 403 17.44 -5.48 4.35
CA GLU A 403 17.45 -6.94 4.30
C GLU A 403 17.27 -7.50 5.71
N LEU A 404 18.00 -7.01 6.71
CA LEU A 404 17.81 -7.39 8.11
C LEU A 404 16.39 -7.09 8.61
N ILE A 405 15.83 -5.92 8.27
CA ILE A 405 14.46 -5.55 8.64
C ILE A 405 13.43 -6.50 7.99
N ARG A 406 13.62 -6.90 6.73
CA ARG A 406 12.76 -7.89 6.04
C ARG A 406 12.91 -9.29 6.65
N LEU A 407 14.13 -9.79 6.83
CA LEU A 407 14.38 -11.09 7.48
C LEU A 407 13.74 -11.15 8.88
N TYR A 408 13.81 -10.06 9.62
CA TYR A 408 13.22 -9.95 10.95
C TYR A 408 11.69 -9.77 10.95
N SER A 409 11.11 -9.11 9.94
CA SER A 409 9.66 -8.94 9.77
C SER A 409 9.00 -10.24 9.26
N ASP A 410 9.54 -10.77 8.17
CA ASP A 410 8.81 -11.67 7.27
C ASP A 410 9.12 -13.14 7.55
N ILE A 411 10.21 -13.45 8.28
CA ILE A 411 10.62 -14.81 8.63
C ILE A 411 10.54 -15.01 10.16
N PRO A 412 9.45 -15.64 10.68
CA PRO A 412 9.26 -15.88 12.10
C PRO A 412 10.40 -16.66 12.76
N GLU A 413 11.00 -17.61 12.05
CA GLU A 413 12.06 -18.50 12.54
C GLU A 413 13.36 -17.71 12.78
N PHE A 414 13.73 -16.83 11.84
CA PHE A 414 14.87 -15.93 11.97
C PHE A 414 14.69 -15.01 13.17
N ARG A 415 13.52 -14.34 13.27
CA ARG A 415 13.15 -13.48 14.40
C ARG A 415 13.23 -14.19 15.74
N GLN A 416 12.61 -15.36 15.88
CA GLN A 416 12.60 -16.14 17.14
C GLN A 416 14.01 -16.63 17.52
N ARG A 417 14.78 -17.13 16.55
CA ARG A 417 16.17 -17.58 16.78
C ARG A 417 17.07 -16.41 17.19
N LEU A 418 16.87 -15.23 16.62
CA LEU A 418 17.67 -14.03 16.88
C LEU A 418 17.45 -13.52 18.31
N HIS A 419 16.19 -13.30 18.71
CA HIS A 419 15.84 -12.92 20.09
C HIS A 419 16.44 -13.91 21.09
N ARG A 420 16.29 -15.22 20.84
CA ARG A 420 16.79 -16.24 21.76
C ARG A 420 18.31 -16.26 21.85
N GLU A 421 19.02 -16.49 20.75
CA GLU A 421 20.47 -16.69 20.81
C GLU A 421 21.24 -15.44 21.22
N VAL A 422 20.78 -14.25 20.84
CA VAL A 422 21.44 -13.00 21.21
C VAL A 422 21.28 -12.73 22.71
N ILE A 423 20.10 -13.00 23.30
CA ILE A 423 19.87 -12.82 24.74
C ILE A 423 20.56 -13.92 25.56
N ASP A 424 20.46 -15.20 25.15
CA ASP A 424 21.15 -16.32 25.80
C ASP A 424 22.68 -16.13 25.80
N GLU A 425 23.25 -15.44 24.80
CA GLU A 425 24.69 -15.14 24.73
C GLU A 425 25.10 -13.87 25.50
N THR A 426 24.32 -12.79 25.44
CA THR A 426 24.67 -11.50 26.06
C THR A 426 24.35 -11.43 27.54
N TYR A 427 23.21 -11.97 27.98
CA TYR A 427 22.75 -11.84 29.37
C TYR A 427 23.77 -12.35 30.39
N PRO A 428 24.40 -13.53 30.25
CA PRO A 428 25.38 -13.99 31.24
C PRO A 428 26.62 -13.08 31.33
N LYS A 429 27.08 -12.55 30.19
CA LYS A 429 28.26 -11.68 30.11
C LYS A 429 27.98 -10.32 30.75
N LEU A 430 26.82 -9.72 30.43
CA LEU A 430 26.40 -8.42 30.96
C LEU A 430 26.00 -8.52 32.43
N HIS A 431 25.32 -9.58 32.85
CA HIS A 431 24.99 -9.82 34.26
C HIS A 431 26.27 -10.01 35.09
N GLU A 432 27.25 -10.78 34.62
CA GLU A 432 28.52 -10.95 35.36
C GLU A 432 29.32 -9.65 35.45
N LEU A 433 29.34 -8.84 34.39
CA LEU A 433 30.02 -7.54 34.39
C LEU A 433 29.34 -6.54 35.33
N LEU A 434 28.01 -6.42 35.24
CA LEU A 434 27.20 -5.33 35.81
C LEU A 434 26.54 -5.67 37.16
N ARG A 435 26.54 -6.94 37.60
CA ARG A 435 26.05 -7.30 38.94
C ARG A 435 26.96 -6.68 40.01
N PRO A 436 26.40 -6.18 41.14
CA PRO A 436 27.21 -5.66 42.25
C PRO A 436 28.29 -6.63 42.72
N LEU A 437 29.46 -6.10 43.12
CA LEU A 437 30.54 -6.91 43.69
C LEU A 437 30.08 -7.67 44.93
N SER A 438 30.42 -8.95 44.99
CA SER A 438 30.46 -9.69 46.25
C SER A 438 31.82 -9.51 46.96
N GLN A 439 31.92 -9.95 48.21
CA GLN A 439 33.20 -10.05 48.91
C GLN A 439 34.13 -11.09 48.27
N GLU A 440 33.58 -12.09 47.57
CA GLU A 440 34.33 -13.17 46.93
C GLU A 440 35.03 -12.69 45.64
N ASP A 441 34.40 -11.78 44.88
CA ASP A 441 35.04 -11.08 43.75
C ASP A 441 36.29 -10.29 44.21
N ILE A 442 36.16 -9.59 45.35
CA ILE A 442 37.25 -8.80 45.96
C ILE A 442 38.36 -9.73 46.44
N ASP A 443 38.03 -10.82 47.14
CA ASP A 443 39.00 -11.82 47.58
C ASP A 443 39.75 -12.40 46.38
N THR A 444 39.05 -12.80 45.31
CA THR A 444 39.63 -13.40 44.10
C THR A 444 40.58 -12.43 43.39
N ALA A 445 40.19 -11.15 43.22
CA ALA A 445 41.07 -10.14 42.62
C ALA A 445 42.34 -9.91 43.47
N LEU A 446 42.21 -9.83 44.80
CA LEU A 446 43.36 -9.67 45.69
C LEU A 446 44.28 -10.90 45.66
N CYS A 447 43.72 -12.10 45.49
CA CYS A 447 44.47 -13.34 45.33
C CYS A 447 45.04 -13.54 43.91
N ALA A 448 44.56 -12.81 42.89
CA ALA A 448 45.27 -12.70 41.61
C ALA A 448 46.48 -11.74 41.74
N TRP A 449 46.35 -10.69 42.57
CA TRP A 449 47.34 -9.63 42.73
C TRP A 449 47.78 -9.07 41.36
N ASN A 450 49.04 -8.69 41.18
CA ASN A 450 49.60 -8.29 39.89
C ASN A 450 50.11 -9.48 39.04
N GLY A 451 49.76 -10.72 39.41
CA GLY A 451 50.24 -11.94 38.76
C GLY A 451 51.72 -12.30 39.03
N ASN A 452 52.48 -11.49 39.77
CA ASN A 452 53.85 -11.77 40.13
C ASN A 452 53.94 -12.44 41.52
N ILE A 453 54.35 -13.70 41.54
CA ILE A 453 54.52 -14.50 42.77
C ILE A 453 55.60 -13.93 43.71
N GLU A 454 56.66 -13.31 43.17
CA GLU A 454 57.69 -12.66 44.01
C GLU A 454 57.16 -11.38 44.66
N SER A 455 56.28 -10.65 43.97
CA SER A 455 55.57 -9.50 44.53
C SER A 455 54.62 -9.94 45.66
N LYS A 456 53.85 -11.02 45.45
CA LYS A 456 53.09 -11.68 46.54
C LYS A 456 53.99 -12.06 47.73
N HIS A 457 55.15 -12.65 47.49
CA HIS A 457 56.10 -13.00 48.56
C HIS A 457 56.60 -11.75 49.31
N ALA A 458 56.89 -10.66 48.60
CA ALA A 458 57.27 -9.38 49.20
C ALA A 458 56.13 -8.82 50.07
N VAL A 459 54.89 -8.80 49.54
CA VAL A 459 53.68 -8.39 50.27
C VAL A 459 53.49 -9.20 51.55
N VAL A 460 53.54 -10.53 51.48
CA VAL A 460 53.33 -11.39 52.67
C VAL A 460 54.44 -11.23 53.71
N ARG A 461 55.69 -10.99 53.29
CA ARG A 461 56.80 -10.68 54.21
C ARG A 461 56.61 -9.31 54.86
N TYR A 462 56.36 -8.27 54.06
CA TYR A 462 56.22 -6.90 54.54
C TYR A 462 55.00 -6.73 55.47
N MET A 463 53.86 -7.32 55.11
CA MET A 463 52.62 -7.27 55.90
C MET A 463 52.72 -7.96 57.26
N LYS A 464 53.58 -8.98 57.45
CA LYS A 464 53.72 -9.63 58.76
C LYS A 464 54.12 -8.67 59.88
N ASP A 465 55.02 -7.74 59.56
CA ASP A 465 55.52 -6.76 60.53
C ASP A 465 54.80 -5.40 60.41
N HIS A 466 54.42 -4.97 59.19
CA HIS A 466 53.94 -3.61 58.91
C HIS A 466 52.44 -3.50 58.56
N ALA A 467 51.62 -4.56 58.63
CA ALA A 467 50.21 -4.53 58.18
C ALA A 467 49.30 -3.47 58.86
N ARG A 468 49.71 -2.88 59.98
CA ARG A 468 48.95 -1.85 60.71
C ARG A 468 49.53 -0.44 60.60
N GLU A 469 50.64 -0.26 59.90
CA GLU A 469 51.25 1.05 59.73
C GLU A 469 50.47 1.89 58.70
N LYS A 470 50.72 3.21 58.72
CA LYS A 470 49.96 4.18 57.93
C LYS A 470 50.37 4.16 56.45
N ASP A 471 51.66 3.97 56.21
CA ASP A 471 52.27 4.17 54.89
C ASP A 471 52.32 2.86 54.07
N THR A 472 52.00 1.73 54.71
CA THR A 472 51.82 0.39 54.11
C THR A 472 50.85 0.40 52.93
N ALA A 473 49.79 1.22 52.96
CA ALA A 473 48.86 1.37 51.84
C ALA A 473 49.55 1.95 50.58
N ALA A 474 50.47 2.92 50.75
CA ALA A 474 51.22 3.49 49.65
C ALA A 474 52.31 2.53 49.16
N TRP A 475 52.96 1.79 50.07
CA TRP A 475 53.91 0.73 49.71
C TRP A 475 53.25 -0.38 48.89
N LEU A 476 52.05 -0.83 49.28
CA LEU A 476 51.27 -1.82 48.51
C LEU A 476 50.89 -1.33 47.11
N ALA A 477 50.58 -0.05 46.94
CA ALA A 477 50.32 0.55 45.63
C ALA A 477 51.57 0.55 44.73
N GLN A 478 52.72 0.94 45.32
CA GLN A 478 54.00 0.96 44.62
C GLN A 478 54.45 -0.45 44.20
N GLU A 479 54.35 -1.43 45.11
CA GLU A 479 54.66 -2.85 44.89
C GLU A 479 53.72 -3.52 43.87
N TYR A 480 52.45 -3.10 43.80
CA TYR A 480 51.50 -3.61 42.82
C TYR A 480 51.85 -3.20 41.37
N GLY A 481 52.20 -1.93 41.14
CA GLY A 481 52.41 -1.42 39.78
C GLY A 481 52.99 -0.01 39.65
N GLY A 482 53.64 0.54 40.67
CA GLY A 482 54.43 1.79 40.61
C GLY A 482 53.66 3.11 40.46
N ASN A 483 52.45 3.12 39.89
CA ASN A 483 51.61 4.31 39.72
C ASN A 483 50.54 4.44 40.81
N ASN A 484 50.17 5.67 41.14
CA ASN A 484 49.33 6.04 42.29
C ASN A 484 47.81 5.76 42.09
N SER A 485 47.46 4.83 41.19
CA SER A 485 46.10 4.43 40.84
C SER A 485 45.48 3.52 41.91
N LEU A 486 44.14 3.54 42.05
CA LEU A 486 43.40 2.64 42.95
C LEU A 486 43.46 1.17 42.47
N PHE A 487 43.18 0.22 43.36
CA PHE A 487 43.16 -1.20 43.03
C PHE A 487 41.89 -1.58 42.26
N VAL A 488 42.02 -2.19 41.08
CA VAL A 488 40.90 -2.57 40.20
C VAL A 488 40.44 -4.00 40.51
N VAL A 489 39.15 -4.21 40.78
CA VAL A 489 38.60 -5.54 41.11
C VAL A 489 38.06 -6.26 39.88
N ARG A 490 37.30 -5.57 39.01
CA ARG A 490 36.91 -6.05 37.67
C ARG A 490 37.31 -5.01 36.64
N ALA A 491 38.15 -5.38 35.66
CA ALA A 491 38.49 -4.51 34.55
C ALA A 491 37.32 -4.39 33.56
N GLY A 492 37.03 -3.16 33.10
CA GLY A 492 35.99 -2.91 32.09
C GLY A 492 34.55 -2.77 32.61
N SER A 493 34.32 -2.77 33.92
CA SER A 493 33.02 -2.39 34.50
C SER A 493 32.78 -0.87 34.33
N PRO A 494 31.57 -0.41 33.96
CA PRO A 494 31.27 1.01 33.79
C PRO A 494 31.04 1.75 35.12
N GLU A 495 30.64 1.04 36.18
CA GLU A 495 30.73 1.58 37.54
C GLU A 495 32.19 1.44 38.00
N GLU A 496 32.82 2.53 38.46
CA GLU A 496 34.25 2.55 38.80
C GLU A 496 34.58 1.56 39.93
N THR A 497 34.95 0.34 39.55
CA THR A 497 35.06 -0.81 40.44
C THR A 497 36.45 -0.83 41.11
N GLN A 498 36.75 0.27 41.81
CA GLN A 498 38.06 0.64 42.34
C GLN A 498 38.08 0.65 43.88
N LEU A 499 39.10 0.03 44.48
CA LEU A 499 39.29 -0.03 45.93
C LEU A 499 40.45 0.89 46.37
N PRO A 500 40.22 1.79 47.35
CA PRO A 500 41.29 2.51 48.04
C PRO A 500 42.27 1.55 48.72
N TRP A 501 43.57 1.82 48.58
CA TRP A 501 44.64 1.03 49.18
C TRP A 501 44.50 0.76 50.69
N PRO A 502 43.96 1.67 51.52
CA PRO A 502 43.66 1.37 52.93
C PRO A 502 42.54 0.34 53.16
N LYS A 503 41.68 0.03 52.17
CA LYS A 503 40.78 -1.13 52.19
C LYS A 503 41.53 -2.40 51.76
N VAL A 504 42.34 -2.31 50.70
CA VAL A 504 43.19 -3.40 50.18
C VAL A 504 44.12 -3.93 51.28
N GLN A 505 44.87 -3.06 51.95
CA GLN A 505 45.72 -3.38 53.10
C GLN A 505 44.97 -4.21 54.16
N ARG A 506 43.74 -3.81 54.53
CA ARG A 506 42.94 -4.52 55.52
C ARG A 506 42.51 -5.90 55.04
N ARG A 507 42.07 -6.04 53.79
CA ARG A 507 41.61 -7.33 53.28
C ARG A 507 42.76 -8.29 52.99
N ILE A 508 43.91 -7.80 52.50
CA ILE A 508 45.15 -8.60 52.39
C ILE A 508 45.60 -9.06 53.79
N ALA A 509 45.58 -8.20 54.81
CA ALA A 509 45.91 -8.61 56.18
C ALA A 509 44.98 -9.71 56.71
N GLN A 510 43.69 -9.67 56.36
CA GLN A 510 42.73 -10.72 56.70
C GLN A 510 42.98 -12.01 55.90
N LEU A 511 43.18 -11.94 54.57
CA LEU A 511 43.46 -13.11 53.73
C LEU A 511 44.77 -13.81 54.13
N ILE A 512 45.80 -13.06 54.56
CA ILE A 512 47.03 -13.63 55.13
C ILE A 512 46.77 -14.28 56.51
N GLN A 513 45.88 -13.71 57.34
CA GLN A 513 45.50 -14.30 58.63
C GLN A 513 44.58 -15.53 58.47
N GLU A 514 43.79 -15.58 57.41
CA GLU A 514 42.91 -16.69 57.01
C GLU A 514 43.66 -17.81 56.24
N ASP A 515 44.94 -17.59 55.88
CA ASP A 515 45.77 -18.40 54.97
C ASP A 515 45.15 -18.64 53.58
N ARG A 516 44.40 -17.62 53.11
CA ARG A 516 43.65 -17.58 51.84
C ARG A 516 44.21 -16.60 50.80
N PHE A 517 45.39 -16.00 51.04
CA PHE A 517 46.00 -15.02 50.10
C PHE A 517 46.80 -15.68 48.96
N TYR A 518 47.20 -16.94 49.15
CA TYR A 518 47.70 -17.80 48.08
C TYR A 518 46.56 -18.67 47.54
N THR A 519 46.67 -19.12 46.30
CA THR A 519 45.83 -20.21 45.78
C THR A 519 46.39 -21.57 46.19
N GLU A 520 45.57 -22.64 46.14
CA GLU A 520 46.03 -24.01 46.42
C GLU A 520 47.22 -24.40 45.51
N GLU A 521 47.20 -24.01 44.23
CA GLU A 521 48.29 -24.25 43.27
C GLU A 521 49.59 -23.49 43.59
N GLU A 522 49.50 -22.37 44.30
CA GLU A 522 50.67 -21.66 44.83
C GLU A 522 51.15 -22.29 46.14
N GLN A 523 50.24 -22.67 47.04
CA GLN A 523 50.54 -23.37 48.29
C GLN A 523 51.28 -24.71 48.02
N ASP A 524 50.81 -25.51 47.07
CA ASP A 524 51.46 -26.77 46.63
C ASP A 524 52.88 -26.57 46.07
N ARG A 525 53.23 -25.36 45.60
CA ARG A 525 54.60 -25.06 45.11
C ARG A 525 55.62 -24.86 46.23
N PHE A 526 55.21 -24.59 47.47
CA PHE A 526 56.14 -24.40 48.59
C PHE A 526 56.68 -25.73 49.15
N ASP A 527 55.94 -26.83 49.01
CA ASP A 527 56.29 -28.15 49.57
C ASP A 527 57.51 -28.84 48.90
N ASN A 528 58.15 -28.18 47.93
CA ASN A 528 59.21 -28.76 47.10
C ASN A 528 60.48 -27.88 46.96
N ILE A 529 60.72 -26.94 47.88
CA ILE A 529 61.90 -26.05 47.87
C ILE A 529 62.67 -26.12 49.20
N ASP A 530 63.96 -26.49 49.11
CA ASP A 530 64.87 -26.56 50.27
C ASP A 530 65.26 -25.14 50.77
N PRO A 531 65.05 -24.80 52.07
CA PRO A 531 65.43 -23.51 52.64
C PRO A 531 66.91 -23.12 52.55
N ILE A 532 67.82 -24.04 52.21
CA ILE A 532 69.26 -23.78 52.12
C ILE A 532 69.62 -23.02 50.85
N ALA A 533 68.97 -23.30 49.71
CA ALA A 533 69.38 -22.81 48.38
C ALA A 533 69.32 -21.27 48.23
N ILE A 534 68.42 -20.61 48.95
CA ILE A 534 68.28 -19.14 48.92
C ILE A 534 69.42 -18.44 49.68
N ARG A 535 70.14 -19.16 50.57
CA ARG A 535 71.16 -18.57 51.44
C ARG A 535 72.51 -18.40 50.74
N GLU A 536 72.90 -19.33 49.87
CA GLU A 536 74.16 -19.24 49.13
C GLU A 536 74.12 -18.14 48.05
N ALA A 537 72.98 -17.96 47.37
CA ALA A 537 72.83 -16.98 46.29
C ALA A 537 72.92 -15.50 46.73
N LEU A 538 72.82 -15.21 48.04
CA LEU A 538 72.88 -13.85 48.58
C LEU A 538 74.25 -13.49 49.20
N GLU A 539 75.15 -14.45 49.42
CA GLU A 539 76.49 -14.17 49.94
C GLU A 539 77.51 -13.80 48.82
N GLU A 540 77.23 -14.14 47.55
CA GLU A 540 78.11 -13.81 46.40
C GLU A 540 78.07 -12.33 45.92
N ARG A 541 77.28 -11.44 46.55
CA ARG A 541 77.22 -10.00 46.19
C ARG A 541 77.48 -9.04 47.36
N GLY A 542 78.39 -9.41 48.24
CA GLY A 542 78.92 -8.50 49.24
C GLY A 542 79.92 -7.46 48.69
N SER A 543 79.65 -6.18 48.94
CA SER A 543 80.63 -5.22 49.50
C SER A 543 81.71 -4.59 48.58
N VAL A 544 82.28 -3.38 48.80
CA VAL A 544 82.05 -2.27 49.78
C VAL A 544 82.88 -0.99 49.40
N ASN A 545 82.48 0.19 49.90
CA ASN A 545 83.23 1.48 50.06
C ASN A 545 83.78 2.28 48.84
N GLY A 546 83.67 3.63 48.91
CA GLY A 546 84.80 4.51 48.51
C GLY A 546 84.54 5.89 47.85
N GLN A 547 84.16 6.91 48.65
CA GLN A 547 84.43 8.37 48.50
C GLN A 547 84.71 9.05 47.13
N VAL A 548 83.83 10.03 46.80
CA VAL A 548 84.08 11.42 46.30
C VAL A 548 85.35 11.72 45.46
N ALA A 549 85.15 12.20 44.21
CA ALA A 549 86.01 13.19 43.56
C ALA A 549 85.28 13.98 42.45
N ASP A 550 85.50 15.29 42.43
CA ASP A 550 85.14 16.35 41.46
C ASP A 550 86.41 17.28 41.40
N PRO A 551 86.76 18.08 40.35
CA PRO A 551 86.04 18.46 39.12
C PRO A 551 86.95 18.42 37.83
N GLU A 552 86.62 19.28 36.84
CA GLU A 552 87.41 19.74 35.66
C GLU A 552 87.39 18.86 34.36
N LYS A 553 87.24 19.40 33.14
CA LYS A 553 86.79 20.74 32.65
C LYS A 553 86.49 20.74 31.12
N GLN A 554 85.80 21.80 30.66
CA GLN A 554 85.91 22.57 29.38
C GLN A 554 86.76 22.00 28.21
N GLU A 555 86.47 22.18 26.91
CA GLU A 555 85.46 22.90 26.09
C GLU A 555 85.61 22.32 24.62
N ASN A 556 84.82 22.60 23.57
CA ASN A 556 84.03 23.78 23.19
C ASN A 556 82.96 23.46 22.10
N ASP A 557 82.20 24.49 21.69
CA ASP A 557 81.55 24.70 20.37
C ASP A 557 80.30 23.88 19.93
N GLN A 558 79.14 24.38 20.39
CA GLN A 558 77.95 24.79 19.61
C GLN A 558 77.19 23.85 18.62
N LYS A 559 75.84 23.92 18.75
CA LYS A 559 74.76 23.51 17.81
C LYS A 559 74.61 21.98 17.60
N VAL A 560 73.43 21.37 17.76
CA VAL A 560 72.08 21.77 17.30
C VAL A 560 70.98 21.18 18.23
N MET A 561 69.98 22.00 18.60
CA MET A 561 68.59 21.67 19.06
C MET A 561 68.40 20.46 20.01
N SER A 562 68.29 20.60 21.34
CA SER A 562 67.21 21.24 22.14
C SER A 562 65.90 20.43 22.29
N GLU A 563 65.96 19.46 23.21
CA GLU A 563 65.04 19.20 24.35
C GLU A 563 64.02 20.32 24.67
N VAL A 564 62.77 20.12 25.16
CA VAL A 564 62.07 19.08 25.97
C VAL A 564 62.43 19.09 27.47
N GLU A 565 61.41 19.29 28.34
CA GLU A 565 61.54 19.45 29.80
C GLU A 565 62.32 20.73 30.23
N GLN A 566 62.10 21.42 31.37
CA GLN A 566 61.26 21.27 32.58
C GLN A 566 61.01 22.73 33.13
N GLU A 567 60.21 23.10 34.14
CA GLU A 567 59.48 22.38 35.20
C GLU A 567 58.13 23.10 35.59
N ALA A 568 57.90 23.45 36.87
CA ALA A 568 56.63 23.89 37.49
C ALA A 568 56.44 25.41 37.77
N ASN A 569 55.18 25.77 38.11
CA ASN A 569 54.66 26.86 38.99
C ASN A 569 55.45 28.20 39.13
N GLU A 570 54.84 29.38 38.98
CA GLU A 570 53.88 29.94 39.98
C GLU A 570 53.02 31.12 39.42
N GLU A 571 52.17 31.70 40.28
CA GLU A 571 51.05 32.64 40.04
C GLU A 571 51.19 33.76 38.97
N THR A 572 50.12 33.98 38.16
CA THR A 572 49.71 35.33 37.71
C THR A 572 48.20 35.40 37.41
N GLU A 573 47.58 36.57 37.54
CA GLU A 573 46.15 36.79 37.31
C GLU A 573 45.70 36.50 35.87
N HIS A 574 44.65 35.69 35.69
CA HIS A 574 43.91 35.64 34.42
C HIS A 574 42.42 35.92 34.64
N LYS A 575 41.98 37.06 34.11
CA LYS A 575 40.55 37.33 33.84
C LYS A 575 40.06 36.34 32.78
N PRO A 576 38.78 35.94 32.77
CA PRO A 576 38.23 35.23 31.62
C PRO A 576 38.38 36.08 30.35
N GLU A 577 39.00 35.52 29.31
CA GLU A 577 39.03 36.14 27.99
C GLU A 577 37.68 35.92 27.29
N TYR A 578 36.85 36.97 27.26
CA TYR A 578 35.64 36.99 26.43
C TYR A 578 36.01 37.04 24.95
N THR A 579 35.38 36.21 24.12
CA THR A 579 35.67 36.21 22.68
C THR A 579 35.09 37.45 22.00
N ALA A 580 35.59 37.78 20.80
CA ALA A 580 34.98 38.82 19.97
C ALA A 580 33.50 38.51 19.67
N SER A 581 33.17 37.22 19.47
CA SER A 581 31.81 36.78 19.12
C SER A 581 30.78 37.00 20.23
N ASP A 582 31.19 36.94 21.50
CA ASP A 582 30.28 37.13 22.63
C ASP A 582 29.82 38.59 22.74
N ARG A 583 30.71 39.53 22.40
CA ARG A 583 30.41 40.96 22.32
C ARG A 583 29.59 41.36 21.10
N GLU A 584 29.62 40.56 20.03
CA GLU A 584 28.73 40.74 18.88
C GLU A 584 27.35 40.14 19.19
N TYR A 585 27.27 38.91 19.70
CA TYR A 585 26.03 38.26 20.12
C TYR A 585 25.19 39.15 21.06
N ALA A 586 25.78 39.68 22.12
CA ALA A 586 25.08 40.54 23.08
C ALA A 586 24.65 41.91 22.53
N ARG A 587 25.18 42.35 21.39
CA ARG A 587 24.72 43.59 20.71
C ARG A 587 23.52 43.34 19.78
N GLU A 588 23.32 42.09 19.37
CA GLU A 588 22.26 41.69 18.44
C GLU A 588 21.04 41.09 19.16
N HIS A 589 21.24 40.42 20.30
CA HIS A 589 20.19 39.59 20.95
C HIS A 589 19.71 40.08 22.33
N LEU A 590 20.34 41.10 22.94
CA LEU A 590 19.99 41.57 24.29
C LEU A 590 19.68 43.07 24.31
N ILE A 591 18.46 43.44 24.70
CA ILE A 591 17.97 44.83 24.74
C ILE A 591 17.54 45.22 26.16
N PRO A 592 18.25 46.17 26.81
CA PRO A 592 17.89 46.72 28.12
C PRO A 592 16.48 47.31 28.15
N GLY A 593 15.67 46.88 29.12
CA GLY A 593 14.28 47.30 29.33
C GLY A 593 13.23 46.59 28.46
N GLU A 594 13.63 45.74 27.51
CA GLU A 594 12.70 45.09 26.56
C GLU A 594 12.84 43.57 26.50
N THR A 595 14.06 43.01 26.62
CA THR A 595 14.27 41.55 26.61
C THR A 595 13.90 40.92 27.95
N ILE A 596 13.04 39.89 27.91
CA ILE A 596 12.65 39.03 29.05
C ILE A 596 12.95 37.57 28.70
N PHE A 597 13.39 36.78 29.68
CA PHE A 597 13.56 35.33 29.57
C PHE A 597 13.16 34.64 30.88
N GLU A 598 12.82 33.35 30.82
CA GLU A 598 12.49 32.54 32.00
C GLU A 598 13.60 31.54 32.32
N MET A 599 13.89 31.36 33.61
CA MET A 599 14.89 30.42 34.10
C MET A 599 14.45 29.89 35.47
N ASP A 600 14.54 28.56 35.68
CA ASP A 600 14.17 27.87 36.93
C ASP A 600 12.78 28.23 37.50
N GLY A 601 11.84 28.65 36.65
CA GLY A 601 10.48 29.07 37.02
C GLY A 601 10.34 30.53 37.49
N HIS A 602 11.36 31.36 37.26
CA HIS A 602 11.35 32.81 37.45
C HIS A 602 11.51 33.54 36.10
N SER A 603 10.88 34.70 35.97
CA SER A 603 10.96 35.56 34.76
C SER A 603 11.86 36.77 35.05
N PHE A 604 12.86 37.02 34.19
CA PHE A 604 13.87 38.06 34.37
C PHE A 604 13.87 39.06 33.20
N LEU A 605 13.96 40.36 33.52
CA LEU A 605 14.05 41.47 32.57
C LEU A 605 15.47 42.01 32.50
N VAL A 606 16.01 42.30 31.31
CA VAL A 606 17.33 42.98 31.16
C VAL A 606 17.25 44.42 31.67
N ASP A 607 18.17 44.83 32.54
CA ASP A 607 18.27 46.19 33.10
C ASP A 607 19.36 47.03 32.41
N TRP A 608 20.58 46.50 32.24
CA TRP A 608 21.64 47.11 31.41
C TRP A 608 22.76 46.11 31.05
N ILE A 609 23.60 46.46 30.07
CA ILE A 609 24.70 45.62 29.55
C ILE A 609 26.05 46.35 29.64
N ASN A 610 27.10 45.66 30.06
CA ASN A 610 28.47 46.14 30.12
C ASN A 610 29.38 45.41 29.12
N TYR A 611 29.44 45.91 27.89
CA TYR A 611 30.25 45.34 26.81
C TYR A 611 31.76 45.29 27.12
N ASP A 612 32.29 46.26 27.88
CA ASP A 612 33.72 46.31 28.21
C ASP A 612 34.10 45.30 29.30
N ALA A 613 33.25 45.11 30.31
CA ALA A 613 33.45 44.12 31.37
C ALA A 613 33.00 42.68 31.01
N GLY A 614 32.16 42.54 29.98
CA GLY A 614 31.63 41.26 29.52
C GLY A 614 30.43 40.75 30.32
N THR A 615 29.63 41.62 30.92
CA THR A 615 28.52 41.26 31.84
C THR A 615 27.20 41.94 31.50
N VAL A 616 26.10 41.40 32.03
CA VAL A 616 24.71 41.89 31.87
C VAL A 616 24.04 41.95 33.25
N SER A 617 23.18 42.95 33.46
CA SER A 617 22.36 43.14 34.67
C SER A 617 20.90 42.84 34.36
N PHE A 618 20.21 42.18 35.29
CA PHE A 618 18.82 41.75 35.17
C PHE A 618 18.02 42.05 36.42
N GLN A 619 16.71 42.18 36.28
CA GLN A 619 15.74 42.35 37.36
C GLN A 619 14.78 41.15 37.39
N ASP A 620 14.57 40.52 38.56
CA ASP A 620 13.48 39.54 38.73
C ASP A 620 12.12 40.28 38.68
N ILE A 621 11.22 39.82 37.81
CA ILE A 621 9.87 40.37 37.61
C ILE A 621 8.75 39.37 37.94
N THR A 622 9.08 38.17 38.41
CA THR A 622 8.18 37.03 38.69
C THR A 622 7.03 37.40 39.64
N PHE A 623 7.26 38.36 40.55
CA PHE A 623 6.30 38.79 41.58
C PHE A 623 5.79 40.24 41.38
N THR A 624 5.76 40.75 40.14
CA THR A 624 5.40 42.17 39.82
C THR A 624 4.01 42.65 40.25
N LEU A 625 3.11 41.76 40.72
CA LEU A 625 1.81 42.12 41.31
C LEU A 625 1.79 42.08 42.86
N ALA A 626 2.94 41.86 43.51
CA ALA A 626 3.10 41.91 44.96
C ALA A 626 3.93 43.13 45.40
N PRO A 627 3.63 43.76 46.56
CA PRO A 627 4.33 44.96 47.01
C PRO A 627 5.72 44.63 47.61
N GLY A 628 6.77 44.69 46.78
CA GLY A 628 8.17 44.54 47.18
C GLY A 628 9.10 45.50 46.41
N PHE A 629 10.38 45.56 46.83
CA PHE A 629 11.42 46.26 46.07
C PHE A 629 12.04 45.33 45.02
N PRO A 630 12.47 45.83 43.85
CA PRO A 630 13.13 44.99 42.84
C PRO A 630 14.45 44.41 43.33
N LEU A 631 14.73 43.16 42.95
CA LEU A 631 16.03 42.52 43.10
C LEU A 631 16.75 42.53 41.76
N PHE A 632 18.04 42.89 41.78
CA PHE A 632 18.90 42.92 40.59
C PHE A 632 20.08 41.97 40.75
N GLN A 633 20.44 41.29 39.66
CA GLN A 633 21.54 40.32 39.58
C GLN A 633 22.40 40.62 38.33
N MET A 634 23.69 40.29 38.35
CA MET A 634 24.56 40.46 37.18
C MET A 634 25.34 39.18 36.85
N GLU A 635 25.37 38.80 35.57
CA GLU A 635 26.00 37.58 35.07
C GLU A 635 26.91 37.86 33.84
N PRO A 636 27.83 36.94 33.48
CA PRO A 636 28.65 37.07 32.27
C PRO A 636 27.85 36.89 30.98
N ILE A 637 28.16 37.68 29.94
CA ILE A 637 27.52 37.63 28.62
C ILE A 637 27.53 36.21 28.03
N SER A 638 28.64 35.48 28.16
CA SER A 638 28.78 34.12 27.63
C SER A 638 27.87 33.10 28.33
N VAL A 639 27.49 33.32 29.59
CA VAL A 639 26.54 32.46 30.33
C VAL A 639 25.11 32.73 29.85
N VAL A 640 24.75 34.00 29.74
CA VAL A 640 23.43 34.45 29.23
C VAL A 640 23.21 33.97 27.80
N ARG A 641 24.25 34.06 26.97
CA ARG A 641 24.30 33.48 25.63
C ARG A 641 24.06 31.97 25.64
N GLN A 642 24.71 31.24 26.53
CA GLN A 642 24.56 29.78 26.64
C GLN A 642 23.17 29.35 27.17
N TRP A 643 22.41 30.24 27.80
CA TRP A 643 20.99 30.04 28.13
C TRP A 643 20.07 30.30 26.93
N LEU A 644 20.29 31.39 26.18
CA LEU A 644 19.48 31.73 25.00
C LEU A 644 19.74 30.78 23.82
N GLU A 645 20.99 30.37 23.59
CA GLU A 645 21.36 29.36 22.57
C GLU A 645 20.89 27.93 22.95
N GLN A 646 20.22 27.73 24.10
CA GLN A 646 19.59 26.45 24.48
C GLN A 646 18.13 26.29 24.03
N GLU A 647 17.49 27.32 23.45
CA GLU A 647 16.29 27.14 22.62
C GLU A 647 16.63 27.36 21.13
N PRO A 648 16.60 26.30 20.28
CA PRO A 648 16.77 26.46 18.83
C PRO A 648 15.52 27.10 18.18
N GLU A 649 15.63 28.42 17.96
CA GLU A 649 14.60 29.40 17.55
C GLU A 649 13.71 29.13 16.29
N PRO A 650 12.53 29.81 16.14
CA PRO A 650 11.45 29.37 15.22
C PRO A 650 10.84 30.28 14.08
N PRO A 651 11.16 31.57 13.82
CA PRO A 651 10.13 32.53 13.35
C PRO A 651 10.20 32.86 11.82
N VAL A 652 9.30 33.64 11.17
CA VAL A 652 8.28 34.63 11.62
C VAL A 652 7.03 34.62 10.67
N PRO A 653 5.77 34.80 11.15
CA PRO A 653 4.61 35.11 10.30
C PRO A 653 4.45 36.62 10.02
N VAL A 654 3.83 36.99 8.89
CA VAL A 654 3.55 38.39 8.52
C VAL A 654 2.05 38.62 8.28
N THR A 655 1.45 39.43 9.14
CA THR A 655 0.14 40.12 9.09
C THR A 655 -0.86 39.75 7.96
N GLU A 656 -1.96 39.07 8.30
CA GLU A 656 -3.28 39.33 7.70
C GLU A 656 -4.43 38.96 8.70
N PRO A 657 -5.74 38.91 8.34
CA PRO A 657 -6.81 39.62 9.06
C PRO A 657 -7.38 38.93 10.32
N GLU A 658 -8.38 39.56 10.94
CA GLU A 658 -9.15 39.03 12.09
C GLU A 658 -9.70 37.62 11.81
N LYS A 659 -9.12 36.60 12.48
CA LYS A 659 -9.62 35.23 12.46
C LYS A 659 -10.98 35.11 13.16
N ILE A 660 -11.83 34.24 12.63
CA ILE A 660 -13.17 33.99 13.16
C ILE A 660 -13.08 33.12 14.42
N PHE A 661 -14.04 33.27 15.34
CA PHE A 661 -14.06 32.68 16.69
C PHE A 661 -13.99 31.13 16.74
N GLU A 662 -14.08 30.45 15.60
CA GLU A 662 -13.95 29.00 15.48
C GLU A 662 -12.48 28.53 15.42
N GLU A 663 -11.56 29.33 14.87
CA GLU A 663 -10.13 28.94 14.76
C GLU A 663 -9.37 28.97 16.10
N VAL A 664 -9.89 29.68 17.11
CA VAL A 664 -9.21 29.87 18.42
C VAL A 664 -9.24 28.60 19.29
N LEU A 665 -10.05 27.60 18.93
CA LEU A 665 -10.11 26.32 19.64
C LEU A 665 -9.05 25.30 19.18
N ASP A 666 -8.40 25.53 18.04
CA ASP A 666 -7.62 24.50 17.34
C ASP A 666 -6.08 24.65 17.44
N GLU A 667 -5.60 25.46 18.39
CA GLU A 667 -4.16 25.65 18.68
C GLU A 667 -3.79 25.48 20.18
N HIS A 668 -4.74 25.08 21.04
CA HIS A 668 -4.50 24.86 22.48
C HIS A 668 -4.55 23.37 22.86
N PRO A 669 -3.57 22.82 23.61
CA PRO A 669 -3.56 21.40 23.97
C PRO A 669 -4.79 20.96 24.76
N VAL A 670 -5.51 19.96 24.23
CA VAL A 670 -6.74 19.42 24.84
C VAL A 670 -6.47 18.04 25.44
N SER A 671 -6.77 17.89 26.74
CA SER A 671 -6.76 16.60 27.42
C SER A 671 -8.14 15.94 27.36
N ILE A 672 -8.22 14.73 26.82
CA ILE A 672 -9.42 13.88 26.83
C ILE A 672 -9.09 12.49 27.41
N GLN A 673 -10.10 11.68 27.74
CA GLN A 673 -9.89 10.26 28.03
C GLN A 673 -9.93 9.45 26.74
N VAL A 674 -8.86 8.70 26.47
CA VAL A 674 -8.76 7.72 25.37
C VAL A 674 -8.41 6.34 25.97
N ASN A 675 -9.22 5.32 25.65
CA ASN A 675 -9.30 4.01 26.30
C ASN A 675 -9.35 4.09 27.85
N GLY A 676 -9.98 5.15 28.38
CA GLY A 676 -10.13 5.41 29.81
C GLY A 676 -8.92 6.08 30.49
N GLN A 677 -7.81 6.30 29.79
CA GLN A 677 -6.66 7.06 30.30
C GLN A 677 -6.69 8.49 29.77
N TRP A 678 -6.35 9.47 30.62
CA TRP A 678 -6.19 10.86 30.18
C TRP A 678 -4.96 11.01 29.29
N GLN A 679 -5.15 11.56 28.10
CA GLN A 679 -4.11 11.84 27.12
C GLN A 679 -4.28 13.29 26.65
N THR A 680 -3.17 14.01 26.51
CA THR A 680 -3.14 15.41 26.05
C THR A 680 -2.68 15.46 24.61
N PHE A 681 -3.53 16.00 23.74
CA PHE A 681 -3.29 16.18 22.31
C PHE A 681 -2.95 17.66 22.04
N PRO A 682 -2.17 17.98 20.99
CA PRO A 682 -1.68 19.34 20.76
C PRO A 682 -2.78 20.37 20.48
N ASN A 683 -3.95 19.93 19.99
CA ASN A 683 -5.13 20.77 19.78
C ASN A 683 -6.45 19.98 19.87
N ALA A 684 -7.58 20.69 19.79
CA ALA A 684 -8.91 20.10 19.81
C ALA A 684 -9.13 19.09 18.68
N LYS A 685 -8.73 19.41 17.44
CA LYS A 685 -8.79 18.49 16.30
C LYS A 685 -8.01 17.20 16.52
N ALA A 686 -6.78 17.24 17.05
CA ALA A 686 -6.02 16.01 17.33
C ALA A 686 -6.66 15.18 18.46
N ALA A 687 -7.31 15.82 19.44
CA ALA A 687 -8.12 15.12 20.43
C ALA A 687 -9.39 14.50 19.80
N GLU A 688 -10.06 15.21 18.90
CA GLU A 688 -11.25 14.72 18.18
C GLU A 688 -10.88 13.55 17.25
N GLU A 689 -9.78 13.63 16.50
CA GLU A 689 -9.26 12.53 15.68
C GLU A 689 -8.93 11.29 16.53
N ALA A 690 -8.27 11.46 17.68
CA ALA A 690 -7.97 10.35 18.59
C ALA A 690 -9.24 9.75 19.24
N SER A 691 -10.19 10.60 19.63
CA SER A 691 -11.52 10.20 20.12
C SER A 691 -12.31 9.45 19.05
N TYR A 692 -12.26 9.91 17.80
CA TYR A 692 -12.97 9.33 16.67
C TYR A 692 -12.36 7.99 16.22
N GLU A 693 -11.02 7.85 16.26
CA GLU A 693 -10.37 6.55 16.07
C GLU A 693 -10.63 5.59 17.25
N GLU A 694 -10.72 6.07 18.50
CA GLU A 694 -11.19 5.19 19.58
C GLU A 694 -12.66 4.79 19.40
N TYR A 695 -13.52 5.70 18.94
CA TYR A 695 -14.92 5.42 18.62
C TYR A 695 -15.04 4.38 17.50
N LYS A 696 -14.26 4.50 16.41
CA LYS A 696 -14.15 3.47 15.36
C LYS A 696 -13.60 2.15 15.90
N ALA A 697 -12.58 2.18 16.76
CA ALA A 697 -12.02 0.97 17.38
C ALA A 697 -13.04 0.29 18.31
N ASN A 698 -13.82 1.06 19.08
CA ASN A 698 -14.90 0.57 19.93
C ASN A 698 -16.09 0.05 19.12
N LEU A 699 -16.46 0.70 18.01
CA LEU A 699 -17.42 0.16 17.04
C LEU A 699 -16.97 -1.22 16.54
N ARG A 700 -15.73 -1.36 16.05
CA ARG A 700 -15.16 -2.65 15.61
C ARG A 700 -15.09 -3.70 16.74
N ARG A 701 -14.74 -3.27 17.96
CA ARG A 701 -14.65 -4.12 19.18
C ARG A 701 -16.03 -4.65 19.61
N ASN A 702 -17.08 -3.83 19.49
CA ASN A 702 -18.46 -4.15 19.85
C ASN A 702 -19.26 -4.84 18.74
N ALA A 703 -18.89 -4.63 17.47
CA ALA A 703 -19.54 -5.25 16.32
C ALA A 703 -19.58 -6.77 16.45
N GLN A 704 -20.69 -7.37 16.03
CA GLN A 704 -20.92 -8.80 16.12
C GLN A 704 -20.89 -9.45 14.74
N ASN A 705 -20.58 -10.74 14.72
CA ASN A 705 -20.84 -11.58 13.57
C ASN A 705 -22.37 -11.67 13.38
N PHE A 706 -22.82 -11.44 12.15
CA PHE A 706 -24.21 -11.60 11.76
C PHE A 706 -24.70 -13.02 12.03
N ARG A 707 -26.00 -13.20 12.31
CA ARG A 707 -26.60 -14.52 12.53
C ARG A 707 -27.87 -14.64 11.70
N ILE A 708 -27.85 -15.55 10.74
CA ILE A 708 -28.98 -15.82 9.86
C ILE A 708 -30.09 -16.48 10.69
N THR A 709 -31.29 -15.91 10.63
CA THR A 709 -32.49 -16.42 11.32
C THR A 709 -33.68 -16.66 10.40
N ASP A 710 -33.63 -16.21 9.15
CA ASP A 710 -34.61 -16.54 8.11
C ASP A 710 -34.18 -17.80 7.33
N GLU A 711 -34.94 -18.88 7.45
CA GLU A 711 -34.74 -20.11 6.69
C GLU A 711 -34.98 -19.93 5.18
N HIS A 712 -35.72 -18.88 4.78
CA HIS A 712 -36.02 -18.53 3.39
C HIS A 712 -35.04 -17.49 2.81
N LEU A 713 -33.92 -17.24 3.49
CA LEU A 713 -32.92 -16.27 3.05
C LEU A 713 -32.48 -16.57 1.61
N GLY A 714 -32.74 -15.62 0.72
CA GLY A 714 -32.43 -15.75 -0.70
C GLY A 714 -33.47 -16.51 -1.53
N GLU A 715 -34.70 -16.68 -1.06
CA GLU A 715 -35.85 -17.03 -1.91
C GLU A 715 -36.30 -15.84 -2.81
N GLY A 716 -37.42 -16.01 -3.53
CA GLY A 716 -38.02 -14.98 -4.37
C GLY A 716 -37.65 -15.06 -5.86
N GLY A 717 -38.37 -14.28 -6.67
CA GLY A 717 -38.19 -14.22 -8.12
C GLY A 717 -36.89 -13.51 -8.54
N PRO A 718 -36.37 -13.75 -9.76
CA PRO A 718 -35.09 -13.21 -10.20
C PRO A 718 -34.91 -11.69 -10.02
N LYS A 719 -35.93 -10.87 -10.27
CA LYS A 719 -35.85 -9.41 -10.05
C LYS A 719 -35.80 -8.99 -8.58
N ALA A 720 -36.39 -9.77 -7.67
CA ALA A 720 -36.28 -9.49 -6.23
C ALA A 720 -34.86 -9.79 -5.73
N LYS A 721 -34.29 -10.93 -6.17
CA LYS A 721 -32.90 -11.30 -5.92
C LYS A 721 -31.91 -10.27 -6.49
N PHE A 722 -32.15 -9.81 -7.71
CA PHE A 722 -31.39 -8.74 -8.32
C PHE A 722 -31.42 -7.45 -7.46
N GLN A 723 -32.60 -7.00 -7.04
CA GLN A 723 -32.72 -5.79 -6.23
C GLN A 723 -32.05 -5.93 -4.86
N ALA A 724 -32.10 -7.12 -4.26
CA ALA A 724 -31.39 -7.41 -3.02
C ALA A 724 -29.86 -7.29 -3.19
N ASN A 725 -29.29 -7.85 -4.26
CA ASN A 725 -27.88 -7.68 -4.59
C ASN A 725 -27.53 -6.19 -4.77
N ILE A 726 -28.28 -5.45 -5.58
CA ILE A 726 -28.05 -4.02 -5.84
C ILE A 726 -28.08 -3.19 -4.54
N ASN A 727 -29.03 -3.47 -3.65
CA ASN A 727 -29.13 -2.78 -2.36
C ASN A 727 -27.92 -3.10 -1.46
N ALA A 728 -27.50 -4.36 -1.39
CA ALA A 728 -26.32 -4.77 -0.64
C ALA A 728 -25.02 -4.14 -1.18
N ILE A 729 -24.88 -4.01 -2.51
CA ILE A 729 -23.69 -3.40 -3.13
C ILE A 729 -23.65 -1.88 -2.91
N ARG A 730 -24.79 -1.17 -3.01
CA ARG A 730 -24.87 0.25 -2.69
C ARG A 730 -24.47 0.50 -1.23
N LEU A 731 -25.09 -0.23 -0.30
CA LEU A 731 -24.77 -0.16 1.12
C LEU A 731 -23.33 -0.54 1.46
N LEU A 732 -22.74 -1.54 0.77
CA LEU A 732 -21.32 -1.86 0.91
C LEU A 732 -20.44 -0.65 0.58
N LYS A 733 -20.68 -0.01 -0.58
CA LYS A 733 -19.89 1.13 -1.03
C LYS A 733 -20.09 2.38 -0.17
N GLU A 734 -21.32 2.61 0.30
CA GLU A 734 -21.64 3.65 1.30
C GLU A 734 -20.84 3.45 2.60
N LEU A 735 -20.83 2.22 3.14
CA LEU A 735 -20.06 1.87 4.34
C LEU A 735 -18.54 1.97 4.13
N GLU A 736 -18.04 1.57 2.96
CA GLU A 736 -16.61 1.65 2.62
C GLU A 736 -16.13 3.10 2.49
N VAL A 737 -16.89 3.97 1.80
CA VAL A 737 -16.59 5.40 1.68
C VAL A 737 -16.65 6.09 3.05
N ALA A 738 -17.63 5.74 3.88
CA ALA A 738 -17.73 6.27 5.25
C ALA A 738 -16.69 5.67 6.23
N GLY A 739 -15.95 4.63 5.85
CA GLY A 739 -15.03 3.90 6.73
C GLY A 739 -15.73 3.13 7.87
N GLN A 740 -17.04 2.86 7.74
CA GLN A 740 -17.91 2.34 8.78
C GLN A 740 -18.06 0.81 8.76
N GLN A 741 -18.41 0.26 9.93
CA GLN A 741 -18.85 -1.12 10.09
C GLN A 741 -20.39 -1.17 10.06
N ALA A 742 -20.96 -2.14 9.36
CA ALA A 742 -22.40 -2.34 9.28
C ALA A 742 -23.06 -2.52 10.67
N SER A 743 -24.15 -1.79 10.93
CA SER A 743 -25.09 -2.06 12.02
C SER A 743 -25.84 -3.39 11.80
N PRO A 744 -26.52 -3.96 12.83
CA PRO A 744 -27.33 -5.18 12.66
C PRO A 744 -28.39 -5.07 11.54
N GLU A 745 -29.02 -3.90 11.41
CA GLU A 745 -30.02 -3.59 10.39
C GLU A 745 -29.40 -3.46 8.98
N GLN A 746 -28.14 -3.03 8.91
CA GLN A 746 -27.36 -2.99 7.67
C GLN A 746 -26.83 -4.39 7.29
N GLN A 747 -26.42 -5.21 8.27
CA GLN A 747 -26.07 -6.62 8.06
C GLN A 747 -27.27 -7.44 7.53
N GLU A 748 -28.50 -7.13 7.99
CA GLU A 748 -29.75 -7.66 7.44
C GLU A 748 -29.94 -7.34 5.95
N VAL A 749 -29.49 -6.18 5.45
CA VAL A 749 -29.55 -5.84 4.02
C VAL A 749 -28.43 -6.54 3.25
N LEU A 750 -27.21 -6.55 3.80
CA LEU A 750 -26.02 -7.16 3.20
C LEU A 750 -26.14 -8.68 3.02
N SER A 751 -26.72 -9.38 4.00
CA SER A 751 -26.92 -10.84 3.98
C SER A 751 -27.87 -11.34 2.89
N ARG A 752 -28.67 -10.44 2.29
CA ARG A 752 -29.61 -10.75 1.21
C ARG A 752 -28.96 -10.77 -0.18
N TYR A 753 -27.65 -10.52 -0.27
CA TYR A 753 -26.88 -10.75 -1.48
C TYR A 753 -26.78 -12.26 -1.76
N VAL A 754 -27.34 -12.71 -2.89
CA VAL A 754 -27.40 -14.13 -3.29
C VAL A 754 -26.45 -14.47 -4.44
N GLY A 755 -25.53 -13.54 -4.76
CA GLY A 755 -24.69 -13.63 -5.95
C GLY A 755 -25.51 -13.64 -7.24
N TRP A 756 -24.83 -13.99 -8.35
CA TRP A 756 -25.39 -13.82 -9.70
C TRP A 756 -25.85 -15.14 -10.34
N GLY A 757 -25.80 -16.26 -9.59
CA GLY A 757 -26.23 -17.58 -10.04
C GLY A 757 -27.68 -17.61 -10.49
N GLY A 758 -27.91 -17.79 -11.79
CA GLY A 758 -29.26 -17.74 -12.38
C GLY A 758 -29.82 -16.32 -12.61
N LEU A 759 -29.01 -15.28 -12.41
CA LEU A 759 -29.32 -13.88 -12.75
C LEU A 759 -28.60 -13.41 -14.03
N ALA A 760 -28.13 -14.33 -14.88
CA ALA A 760 -27.43 -14.03 -16.13
C ALA A 760 -28.23 -13.06 -17.04
N ASP A 761 -29.57 -13.14 -17.00
CA ASP A 761 -30.51 -12.21 -17.63
C ASP A 761 -30.24 -10.72 -17.34
N ALA A 762 -29.75 -10.37 -16.16
CA ALA A 762 -29.43 -8.98 -15.79
C ALA A 762 -28.18 -8.47 -16.52
N PHE A 763 -27.31 -9.37 -16.99
CA PHE A 763 -26.08 -9.05 -17.71
C PHE A 763 -26.27 -9.11 -19.24
N ASP A 764 -27.51 -9.26 -19.71
CA ASP A 764 -27.91 -9.36 -21.12
C ASP A 764 -28.53 -8.03 -21.61
N PRO A 765 -27.79 -7.20 -22.38
CA PRO A 765 -28.32 -5.93 -22.89
C PRO A 765 -29.44 -6.11 -23.92
N GLU A 766 -29.51 -7.26 -24.58
CA GLU A 766 -30.47 -7.54 -25.66
C GLU A 766 -31.79 -8.11 -25.12
N LYS A 767 -32.00 -8.08 -23.80
CA LYS A 767 -33.22 -8.57 -23.11
C LYS A 767 -34.05 -7.41 -22.56
N PRO A 768 -35.08 -6.90 -23.28
CA PRO A 768 -35.77 -5.66 -22.90
C PRO A 768 -36.47 -5.72 -21.54
N ALA A 769 -36.85 -6.91 -21.09
CA ALA A 769 -37.42 -7.15 -19.77
C ALA A 769 -36.44 -6.90 -18.61
N TRP A 770 -35.14 -6.76 -18.89
CA TRP A 770 -34.05 -6.58 -17.92
C TRP A 770 -33.16 -5.35 -18.21
N ALA A 771 -33.53 -4.50 -19.17
CA ALA A 771 -32.70 -3.35 -19.57
C ALA A 771 -32.45 -2.32 -18.44
N SER A 772 -33.41 -2.18 -17.52
CA SER A 772 -33.27 -1.37 -16.30
C SER A 772 -32.20 -1.95 -15.36
N GLU A 773 -32.25 -3.26 -15.14
CA GLU A 773 -31.34 -3.99 -14.29
C GLU A 773 -29.91 -4.03 -14.88
N TYR A 774 -29.79 -4.19 -16.20
CA TYR A 774 -28.52 -4.10 -16.92
C TYR A 774 -27.87 -2.71 -16.77
N ALA A 775 -28.66 -1.64 -16.92
CA ALA A 775 -28.18 -0.28 -16.72
C ALA A 775 -27.67 -0.05 -15.28
N GLN A 776 -28.45 -0.47 -14.27
CA GLN A 776 -28.05 -0.36 -12.86
C GLN A 776 -26.77 -1.14 -12.53
N LEU A 777 -26.51 -2.30 -13.16
CA LEU A 777 -25.23 -3.00 -12.99
C LEU A 777 -24.05 -2.24 -13.61
N LYS A 778 -24.27 -1.59 -14.76
CA LYS A 778 -23.25 -0.82 -15.47
C LYS A 778 -22.91 0.51 -14.82
N GLU A 779 -23.85 1.06 -14.06
CA GLU A 779 -23.69 2.25 -13.23
C GLU A 779 -23.00 1.92 -11.90
N LEU A 780 -23.44 0.85 -11.21
CA LEU A 780 -23.04 0.57 -9.83
C LEU A 780 -21.69 -0.15 -9.68
N LEU A 781 -21.30 -0.99 -10.66
CA LEU A 781 -20.09 -1.81 -10.58
C LEU A 781 -18.93 -1.20 -11.37
N THR A 782 -17.71 -1.28 -10.83
CA THR A 782 -16.50 -1.00 -11.65
C THR A 782 -16.40 -2.02 -12.80
N PRO A 783 -15.60 -1.76 -13.84
CA PRO A 783 -15.39 -2.74 -14.92
C PRO A 783 -14.94 -4.12 -14.41
N GLU A 784 -14.08 -4.14 -13.38
CA GLU A 784 -13.52 -5.33 -12.76
C GLU A 784 -14.58 -6.09 -11.93
N GLU A 785 -15.32 -5.37 -11.08
CA GLU A 785 -16.46 -5.93 -10.33
C GLU A 785 -17.53 -6.47 -11.29
N TYR A 786 -17.83 -5.76 -12.38
CA TYR A 786 -18.79 -6.22 -13.40
C TYR A 786 -18.31 -7.49 -14.11
N VAL A 787 -17.00 -7.60 -14.42
CA VAL A 787 -16.44 -8.82 -15.02
C VAL A 787 -16.46 -9.99 -14.05
N ALA A 788 -16.13 -9.79 -12.78
CA ALA A 788 -16.23 -10.82 -11.74
C ALA A 788 -17.69 -11.29 -11.56
N ALA A 789 -18.60 -10.33 -11.34
CA ALA A 789 -20.03 -10.55 -11.20
C ALA A 789 -20.61 -11.35 -12.38
N ARG A 790 -20.37 -10.92 -13.62
CA ARG A 790 -20.83 -11.60 -14.84
C ARG A 790 -20.26 -13.01 -14.96
N SER A 791 -18.97 -13.20 -14.67
CA SER A 791 -18.31 -14.50 -14.75
C SER A 791 -18.86 -15.49 -13.71
N SER A 792 -19.30 -14.99 -12.56
CA SER A 792 -19.89 -15.79 -11.49
C SER A 792 -21.31 -16.31 -11.80
N THR A 793 -22.01 -15.77 -12.81
CA THR A 793 -23.43 -16.08 -13.12
C THR A 793 -23.75 -17.56 -13.36
N LEU A 794 -22.74 -18.36 -13.71
CA LEU A 794 -22.85 -19.81 -13.94
C LEU A 794 -22.68 -20.65 -12.66
N ASN A 795 -21.96 -20.13 -11.65
CA ASN A 795 -21.40 -20.93 -10.55
C ASN A 795 -21.75 -20.39 -9.14
N ALA A 796 -22.08 -19.11 -8.99
CA ALA A 796 -22.37 -18.48 -7.69
C ALA A 796 -23.80 -18.79 -7.20
N HIS A 797 -24.03 -20.05 -6.82
CA HIS A 797 -25.26 -20.52 -6.18
C HIS A 797 -25.06 -20.69 -4.67
N TYR A 798 -25.73 -19.83 -3.90
CA TYR A 798 -25.63 -19.78 -2.45
C TYR A 798 -26.39 -20.94 -1.81
N THR A 799 -25.79 -21.54 -0.78
CA THR A 799 -26.35 -22.69 -0.07
C THR A 799 -27.49 -22.23 0.83
N SER A 800 -28.63 -22.94 0.81
CA SER A 800 -29.79 -22.58 1.63
C SER A 800 -29.57 -22.91 3.12
N PRO A 801 -30.17 -22.13 4.06
CA PRO A 801 -30.06 -22.37 5.50
C PRO A 801 -30.34 -23.81 5.92
N THR A 802 -31.39 -24.44 5.36
CA THR A 802 -31.78 -25.83 5.67
C THR A 802 -30.69 -26.85 5.36
N VAL A 803 -29.93 -26.66 4.27
CA VAL A 803 -28.83 -27.56 3.88
C VAL A 803 -27.63 -27.34 4.80
N ILE A 804 -27.33 -26.08 5.12
CA ILE A 804 -26.23 -25.71 6.03
C ILE A 804 -26.47 -26.29 7.43
N GLN A 805 -27.68 -26.14 7.96
CA GLN A 805 -28.10 -26.69 9.25
C GLN A 805 -27.92 -28.21 9.29
N ALA A 806 -28.35 -28.93 8.26
CA ALA A 806 -28.18 -30.38 8.17
C ALA A 806 -26.70 -30.82 8.13
N ILE A 807 -25.80 -30.00 7.55
CA ILE A 807 -24.35 -30.26 7.57
C ILE A 807 -23.79 -30.02 8.98
N TYR A 808 -24.14 -28.92 9.64
CA TYR A 808 -23.72 -28.66 11.02
C TYR A 808 -24.24 -29.71 12.01
N GLU A 809 -25.48 -30.20 11.84
CA GLU A 809 -25.99 -31.34 12.60
C GLU A 809 -25.17 -32.62 12.38
N ALA A 810 -24.78 -32.92 11.13
CA ALA A 810 -23.95 -34.08 10.83
C ALA A 810 -22.54 -33.94 11.45
N VAL A 811 -21.94 -32.76 11.38
CA VAL A 811 -20.62 -32.44 11.95
C VAL A 811 -20.65 -32.49 13.49
N GLY A 812 -21.70 -31.95 14.12
CA GLY A 812 -21.90 -32.09 15.57
C GLY A 812 -22.06 -33.55 16.01
N ARG A 813 -22.78 -34.37 15.23
CA ARG A 813 -22.89 -35.83 15.47
C ARG A 813 -21.59 -36.60 15.22
N MET A 814 -20.60 -36.00 14.54
CA MET A 814 -19.23 -36.52 14.44
C MET A 814 -18.34 -36.13 15.62
N GLY A 815 -18.83 -35.29 16.55
CA GLY A 815 -18.12 -34.89 17.77
C GLY A 815 -17.34 -33.57 17.66
N PHE A 816 -17.58 -32.76 16.63
CA PHE A 816 -17.04 -31.39 16.58
C PHE A 816 -17.90 -30.45 17.44
N GLU A 817 -17.30 -29.84 18.46
CA GLU A 817 -17.95 -28.86 19.35
C GLU A 817 -17.36 -27.45 19.22
N THR A 818 -16.05 -27.32 19.03
CA THR A 818 -15.35 -26.03 18.87
C THR A 818 -13.98 -26.24 18.22
N GLY A 819 -13.48 -25.25 17.47
CA GLY A 819 -12.15 -25.30 16.87
C GLY A 819 -11.87 -24.19 15.86
N ASN A 820 -10.87 -24.41 15.00
CA ASN A 820 -10.60 -23.58 13.84
C ASN A 820 -11.43 -24.06 12.63
N ILE A 821 -12.40 -23.26 12.18
CA ILE A 821 -13.29 -23.56 11.04
C ILE A 821 -12.84 -22.79 9.79
N LEU A 822 -12.59 -23.51 8.69
CA LEU A 822 -12.32 -22.96 7.36
C LEU A 822 -13.57 -23.03 6.46
N GLU A 823 -13.94 -21.91 5.84
CA GLU A 823 -14.84 -21.86 4.68
C GLU A 823 -14.06 -21.35 3.45
N PRO A 824 -13.61 -22.22 2.52
CA PRO A 824 -12.61 -21.87 1.51
C PRO A 824 -13.16 -21.22 0.24
N SER A 825 -14.48 -21.08 0.13
CA SER A 825 -15.20 -20.40 -0.96
C SER A 825 -16.55 -19.92 -0.41
N MET A 826 -16.49 -18.91 0.46
CA MET A 826 -17.57 -18.56 1.37
C MET A 826 -18.69 -17.70 0.75
N GLY A 827 -18.46 -17.04 -0.38
CA GLY A 827 -19.33 -15.98 -0.88
C GLY A 827 -19.49 -14.87 0.17
N VAL A 828 -20.74 -14.62 0.61
CA VAL A 828 -21.02 -13.72 1.77
C VAL A 828 -21.09 -14.47 3.11
N GLY A 829 -20.62 -15.71 3.18
CA GLY A 829 -20.42 -16.49 4.42
C GLY A 829 -21.68 -17.07 5.05
N ASN A 830 -22.58 -17.67 4.24
CA ASN A 830 -23.83 -18.26 4.78
C ASN A 830 -23.58 -19.35 5.83
N PHE A 831 -22.46 -20.09 5.78
CA PHE A 831 -22.15 -21.08 6.82
C PHE A 831 -21.81 -20.40 8.15
N PHE A 832 -20.99 -19.34 8.15
CA PHE A 832 -20.69 -18.57 9.36
C PHE A 832 -21.94 -17.98 10.00
N GLY A 833 -22.87 -17.43 9.21
CA GLY A 833 -24.14 -16.89 9.71
C GLY A 833 -25.09 -17.95 10.31
N MET A 834 -24.91 -19.22 9.94
CA MET A 834 -25.70 -20.36 10.43
C MET A 834 -24.99 -21.19 11.52
N LEU A 835 -23.80 -20.77 11.98
CA LEU A 835 -23.00 -21.49 12.97
C LEU A 835 -23.81 -21.78 14.25
N PRO A 836 -23.96 -23.05 14.70
CA PRO A 836 -24.71 -23.38 15.91
C PRO A 836 -24.25 -22.62 17.15
N GLU A 837 -25.17 -22.34 18.08
CA GLU A 837 -24.86 -21.57 19.30
C GLU A 837 -23.88 -22.34 20.20
N GLU A 838 -23.91 -23.67 20.17
CA GLU A 838 -22.96 -24.58 20.79
C GLU A 838 -21.53 -24.35 20.25
N MET A 839 -21.40 -24.10 18.95
CA MET A 839 -20.13 -23.97 18.22
C MET A 839 -19.58 -22.55 18.19
N ARG A 840 -20.29 -21.56 18.75
CA ARG A 840 -19.98 -20.10 18.66
C ARG A 840 -18.59 -19.68 19.16
N ASN A 841 -17.93 -20.52 19.95
CA ASN A 841 -16.57 -20.28 20.47
C ASN A 841 -15.47 -20.64 19.47
N SER A 842 -15.84 -21.17 18.30
CA SER A 842 -14.94 -21.50 17.20
C SER A 842 -14.32 -20.25 16.57
N ARG A 843 -13.10 -20.37 16.06
CA ARG A 843 -12.44 -19.34 15.25
C ARG A 843 -12.79 -19.56 13.79
N LEU A 844 -13.23 -18.51 13.11
CA LEU A 844 -13.74 -18.56 11.74
C LEU A 844 -12.71 -17.99 10.77
N TYR A 845 -12.42 -18.76 9.71
CA TYR A 845 -11.42 -18.46 8.69
C TYR A 845 -12.05 -18.59 7.31
N GLY A 846 -12.25 -17.46 6.63
CA GLY A 846 -12.98 -17.39 5.37
C GLY A 846 -12.07 -17.09 4.19
N VAL A 847 -12.37 -17.67 3.03
CA VAL A 847 -11.72 -17.34 1.76
C VAL A 847 -12.80 -17.15 0.70
N GLU A 848 -12.74 -16.03 -0.04
CA GLU A 848 -13.59 -15.79 -1.21
C GLU A 848 -12.81 -15.10 -2.33
N LEU A 849 -12.98 -15.59 -3.57
CA LEU A 849 -12.31 -15.09 -4.76
C LEU A 849 -13.00 -13.84 -5.34
N ASP A 850 -14.33 -13.76 -5.27
CA ASP A 850 -15.09 -12.60 -5.76
C ASP A 850 -14.94 -11.37 -4.83
N PRO A 851 -14.36 -10.24 -5.31
CA PRO A 851 -14.07 -9.10 -4.45
C PRO A 851 -15.32 -8.42 -3.87
N VAL A 852 -16.50 -8.56 -4.48
CA VAL A 852 -17.72 -7.96 -3.95
C VAL A 852 -18.22 -8.77 -2.74
N SER A 853 -18.48 -10.06 -2.93
CA SER A 853 -19.00 -10.92 -1.85
C SER A 853 -18.00 -11.11 -0.71
N GLY A 854 -16.69 -11.21 -0.99
CA GLY A 854 -15.66 -11.25 0.05
C GLY A 854 -15.56 -9.98 0.91
N ARG A 855 -15.95 -8.80 0.39
CA ARG A 855 -16.04 -7.55 1.17
C ARG A 855 -17.36 -7.43 1.93
N ILE A 856 -18.46 -7.91 1.36
CA ILE A 856 -19.74 -8.10 2.10
C ILE A 856 -19.53 -9.04 3.30
N ALA A 857 -18.81 -10.15 3.11
CA ALA A 857 -18.49 -11.10 4.18
C ALA A 857 -17.73 -10.45 5.36
N LYS A 858 -16.84 -9.48 5.09
CA LYS A 858 -16.14 -8.71 6.14
C LYS A 858 -17.06 -7.77 6.93
N GLN A 859 -18.07 -7.20 6.27
CA GLN A 859 -19.09 -6.39 6.95
C GLN A 859 -20.06 -7.26 7.79
N LEU A 860 -20.33 -8.48 7.35
CA LEU A 860 -21.15 -9.47 8.09
C LEU A 860 -20.41 -10.14 9.24
N TYR A 861 -19.11 -10.46 9.11
CA TYR A 861 -18.35 -11.22 10.11
C TYR A 861 -17.06 -10.51 10.56
N PRO A 862 -17.15 -9.35 11.25
CA PRO A 862 -15.99 -8.58 11.70
C PRO A 862 -15.06 -9.31 12.70
N LYS A 863 -15.48 -10.47 13.24
CA LYS A 863 -14.66 -11.32 14.12
C LYS A 863 -14.07 -12.56 13.43
N ALA A 864 -14.20 -12.67 12.10
CA ALA A 864 -13.62 -13.74 11.29
C ALA A 864 -12.36 -13.27 10.53
N ASP A 865 -11.39 -14.18 10.35
CA ASP A 865 -10.19 -13.96 9.53
C ASP A 865 -10.54 -14.25 8.06
N ILE A 866 -10.97 -13.21 7.33
CA ILE A 866 -11.46 -13.33 5.95
C ILE A 866 -10.42 -12.84 4.94
N THR A 867 -9.95 -13.76 4.10
CA THR A 867 -9.09 -13.51 2.94
C THR A 867 -9.95 -13.27 1.70
N VAL A 868 -9.72 -12.15 1.01
CA VAL A 868 -10.33 -11.89 -0.31
C VAL A 868 -9.27 -12.19 -1.37
N GLY A 869 -9.44 -13.32 -2.06
CA GLY A 869 -8.47 -13.92 -2.97
C GLY A 869 -8.76 -15.41 -3.20
N GLY A 870 -8.11 -16.01 -4.19
CA GLY A 870 -8.29 -17.44 -4.50
C GLY A 870 -7.66 -18.37 -3.45
N PHE A 871 -8.29 -19.53 -3.24
CA PHE A 871 -7.87 -20.54 -2.25
C PHE A 871 -6.44 -21.07 -2.52
N GLU A 872 -5.96 -20.99 -3.75
CA GLU A 872 -4.57 -21.26 -4.15
C GLU A 872 -3.54 -20.39 -3.41
N THR A 873 -3.90 -19.17 -2.99
CA THR A 873 -2.97 -18.25 -2.30
C THR A 873 -2.81 -18.55 -0.80
N THR A 874 -3.67 -19.40 -0.23
CA THR A 874 -3.64 -19.78 1.19
C THR A 874 -2.94 -21.14 1.41
N ASP A 875 -2.12 -21.26 2.46
CA ASP A 875 -1.63 -22.57 2.96
C ASP A 875 -1.40 -22.49 4.47
N ARG A 876 -2.28 -23.11 5.27
CA ARG A 876 -2.15 -23.31 6.71
C ARG A 876 -2.34 -24.80 7.02
N ARG A 877 -1.26 -25.57 6.90
CA ARG A 877 -1.27 -27.03 7.08
C ARG A 877 -1.51 -27.43 8.53
N ASP A 878 -2.20 -28.55 8.71
CA ASP A 878 -2.52 -29.14 10.02
C ASP A 878 -3.14 -28.14 11.03
N PHE A 879 -3.84 -27.11 10.54
CA PHE A 879 -4.27 -25.96 11.34
C PHE A 879 -5.77 -25.95 11.65
N PHE A 880 -6.60 -26.49 10.75
CA PHE A 880 -8.06 -26.45 10.88
C PHE A 880 -8.63 -27.73 11.53
N ASP A 881 -9.70 -27.57 12.29
CA ASP A 881 -10.49 -28.67 12.85
C ASP A 881 -11.61 -29.11 11.90
N LEU A 882 -12.17 -28.15 11.17
CA LEU A 882 -13.29 -28.32 10.28
C LEU A 882 -13.07 -27.48 9.02
N ALA A 883 -13.07 -28.10 7.85
CA ALA A 883 -13.29 -27.40 6.58
C ALA A 883 -14.73 -27.66 6.13
N ILE A 884 -15.50 -26.61 5.93
CA ILE A 884 -16.95 -26.67 5.61
C ILE A 884 -17.26 -25.71 4.45
N GLY A 885 -18.40 -25.89 3.77
CA GLY A 885 -18.85 -24.96 2.73
C GLY A 885 -19.45 -25.63 1.50
N ASN A 886 -19.59 -24.86 0.43
CA ASN A 886 -19.98 -25.33 -0.91
C ASN A 886 -18.89 -24.94 -1.91
N VAL A 887 -18.20 -25.94 -2.49
CA VAL A 887 -17.01 -25.70 -3.32
C VAL A 887 -17.38 -25.44 -4.78
N PRO A 888 -16.66 -24.59 -5.52
CA PRO A 888 -17.00 -24.31 -6.92
C PRO A 888 -16.99 -25.55 -7.82
N PHE A 889 -17.99 -25.68 -8.69
CA PHE A 889 -18.15 -26.81 -9.62
C PHE A 889 -17.63 -26.45 -11.04
N GLY A 890 -17.20 -27.47 -11.79
CA GLY A 890 -16.66 -27.28 -13.14
C GLY A 890 -15.65 -28.37 -13.54
N GLN A 891 -15.23 -28.35 -14.81
CA GLN A 891 -14.18 -29.23 -15.35
C GLN A 891 -12.95 -28.43 -15.82
N TYR A 892 -12.55 -27.46 -15.02
CA TYR A 892 -11.30 -26.69 -15.17
C TYR A 892 -10.39 -26.94 -13.95
N GLN A 893 -9.11 -26.56 -14.08
CA GLN A 893 -8.07 -26.72 -13.06
C GLN A 893 -7.71 -25.35 -12.45
N VAL A 894 -7.09 -25.36 -11.27
CA VAL A 894 -6.47 -24.18 -10.64
C VAL A 894 -4.95 -24.37 -10.67
N ASN A 895 -4.20 -23.30 -10.92
CA ASN A 895 -2.74 -23.33 -10.95
C ASN A 895 -2.15 -23.23 -9.53
N ASP A 896 -2.11 -24.36 -8.83
CA ASP A 896 -1.46 -24.48 -7.51
C ASP A 896 -0.32 -25.51 -7.62
N LYS A 897 0.92 -25.04 -7.48
CA LYS A 897 2.15 -25.81 -7.76
C LYS A 897 2.23 -27.14 -7.00
N ALA A 898 1.62 -27.24 -5.82
CA ALA A 898 1.60 -28.48 -5.04
C ALA A 898 0.67 -29.56 -5.63
N TYR A 899 -0.43 -29.14 -6.27
CA TYR A 899 -1.53 -30.00 -6.73
C TYR A 899 -1.61 -30.15 -8.26
N ASN A 900 -0.98 -29.27 -9.05
CA ASN A 900 -0.99 -29.30 -10.53
C ASN A 900 -0.78 -30.70 -11.12
N LYS A 901 0.19 -31.46 -10.57
CA LYS A 901 0.49 -32.86 -10.97
C LYS A 901 -0.70 -33.83 -10.89
N LEU A 902 -1.67 -33.55 -10.02
CA LEU A 902 -2.87 -34.37 -9.80
C LEU A 902 -3.93 -34.17 -10.89
N ASN A 903 -3.84 -33.07 -11.66
CA ASN A 903 -4.75 -32.72 -12.75
C ASN A 903 -6.25 -32.63 -12.36
N PHE A 904 -6.54 -32.44 -11.07
CA PHE A 904 -7.91 -32.43 -10.53
C PHE A 904 -8.76 -31.25 -11.04
N SER A 905 -10.03 -31.54 -11.32
CA SER A 905 -11.06 -30.51 -11.50
C SER A 905 -11.23 -29.67 -10.22
N ILE A 906 -11.64 -28.41 -10.38
CA ILE A 906 -11.87 -27.42 -9.32
C ILE A 906 -12.45 -28.00 -8.00
N HIS A 907 -13.57 -28.72 -8.05
CA HIS A 907 -14.21 -29.33 -6.88
C HIS A 907 -13.37 -30.43 -6.21
N ASN A 908 -12.57 -31.16 -6.97
CA ASN A 908 -11.66 -32.20 -6.48
C ASN A 908 -10.34 -31.59 -5.94
N TYR A 909 -9.88 -30.48 -6.52
CA TYR A 909 -8.77 -29.68 -6.01
C TYR A 909 -9.09 -29.09 -4.63
N PHE A 910 -10.29 -28.54 -4.44
CA PHE A 910 -10.74 -28.02 -3.14
C PHE A 910 -10.72 -29.08 -2.03
N PHE A 911 -11.21 -30.29 -2.30
CA PHE A 911 -11.06 -31.42 -1.36
C PHE A 911 -9.60 -31.77 -1.09
N ALA A 912 -8.78 -31.88 -2.13
CA ALA A 912 -7.38 -32.26 -1.99
C ALA A 912 -6.59 -31.28 -1.11
N LYS A 913 -6.79 -29.98 -1.33
CA LYS A 913 -6.13 -28.90 -0.57
C LYS A 913 -6.74 -28.69 0.83
N ALA A 914 -8.03 -28.92 1.02
CA ALA A 914 -8.63 -28.89 2.35
C ALA A 914 -8.08 -30.02 3.24
N LEU A 915 -7.87 -31.22 2.67
CA LEU A 915 -7.25 -32.36 3.38
C LEU A 915 -5.75 -32.20 3.69
N ASP A 916 -5.06 -31.21 3.13
CA ASP A 916 -3.70 -30.83 3.56
C ASP A 916 -3.73 -29.71 4.64
N GLN A 917 -4.88 -29.11 4.91
CA GLN A 917 -5.03 -27.98 5.83
C GLN A 917 -5.84 -28.30 7.10
N VAL A 918 -6.75 -29.28 7.08
CA VAL A 918 -7.29 -29.86 8.32
C VAL A 918 -6.25 -30.75 8.99
N ARG A 919 -6.19 -30.72 10.32
CA ARG A 919 -5.28 -31.56 11.12
C ARG A 919 -5.74 -33.01 11.18
N PRO A 920 -4.88 -33.97 11.56
CA PRO A 920 -5.28 -35.36 11.74
C PRO A 920 -6.43 -35.50 12.74
N GLY A 921 -7.54 -36.11 12.30
CA GLY A 921 -8.79 -36.21 13.07
C GLY A 921 -9.78 -35.05 12.86
N GLY A 922 -9.40 -34.01 12.10
CA GLY A 922 -10.32 -32.97 11.63
C GLY A 922 -11.26 -33.46 10.52
N VAL A 923 -12.28 -32.66 10.20
CA VAL A 923 -13.38 -33.03 9.30
C VAL A 923 -13.42 -32.14 8.06
N VAL A 924 -13.68 -32.72 6.89
CA VAL A 924 -13.99 -31.98 5.65
C VAL A 924 -15.44 -32.27 5.23
N ALA A 925 -16.29 -31.25 5.28
CA ALA A 925 -17.74 -31.33 5.11
C ALA A 925 -18.22 -30.38 4.00
N PHE A 926 -17.99 -30.74 2.74
CA PHE A 926 -18.35 -29.91 1.58
C PHE A 926 -19.59 -30.39 0.83
N VAL A 927 -20.45 -29.45 0.44
CA VAL A 927 -21.33 -29.62 -0.72
C VAL A 927 -20.47 -29.65 -1.98
N THR A 928 -20.69 -30.65 -2.85
CA THR A 928 -19.82 -30.92 -4.00
C THR A 928 -20.60 -31.44 -5.21
N SER A 929 -19.97 -31.42 -6.39
CA SER A 929 -20.52 -32.02 -7.59
C SER A 929 -20.62 -33.55 -7.45
N ARG A 930 -21.72 -34.14 -7.95
CA ARG A 930 -21.89 -35.61 -7.95
C ARG A 930 -20.71 -36.36 -8.59
N TYR A 931 -20.00 -35.74 -9.52
CA TYR A 931 -18.86 -36.33 -10.22
C TYR A 931 -17.66 -36.65 -9.30
N THR A 932 -17.52 -35.98 -8.16
CA THR A 932 -16.54 -36.35 -7.10
C THR A 932 -16.68 -37.84 -6.73
N MET A 933 -17.92 -38.32 -6.59
CA MET A 933 -18.22 -39.71 -6.22
C MET A 933 -18.54 -40.61 -7.43
N ASP A 934 -19.31 -40.10 -8.39
CA ASP A 934 -19.85 -40.88 -9.52
C ASP A 934 -18.90 -41.03 -10.72
N ALA A 935 -17.77 -40.32 -10.77
CA ALA A 935 -16.86 -40.40 -11.90
C ALA A 935 -16.32 -41.84 -12.11
N LYS A 936 -16.25 -42.26 -13.38
CA LYS A 936 -15.65 -43.56 -13.76
C LYS A 936 -14.17 -43.64 -13.38
N ASP A 937 -13.46 -42.53 -13.43
CA ASP A 937 -12.13 -42.44 -12.83
C ASP A 937 -12.25 -42.47 -11.29
N SER A 938 -11.38 -43.26 -10.67
CA SER A 938 -11.29 -43.44 -9.22
C SER A 938 -10.11 -42.68 -8.61
N THR A 939 -9.33 -41.93 -9.40
CA THR A 939 -8.08 -41.30 -8.95
C THR A 939 -8.29 -40.31 -7.79
N VAL A 940 -9.30 -39.43 -7.86
CA VAL A 940 -9.64 -38.58 -6.70
C VAL A 940 -10.09 -39.42 -5.50
N ARG A 941 -11.02 -40.36 -5.67
CA ARG A 941 -11.52 -41.19 -4.53
C ARG A 941 -10.40 -42.01 -3.85
N ARG A 942 -9.40 -42.46 -4.60
CA ARG A 942 -8.21 -43.12 -4.05
C ARG A 942 -7.29 -42.15 -3.30
N TYR A 943 -7.10 -40.94 -3.82
CA TYR A 943 -6.33 -39.89 -3.15
C TYR A 943 -7.00 -39.45 -1.83
N LEU A 944 -8.31 -39.23 -1.82
CA LEU A 944 -9.06 -38.87 -0.62
C LEU A 944 -9.04 -40.01 0.43
N ALA A 945 -9.09 -41.27 0.01
CA ALA A 945 -9.05 -42.44 0.90
C ALA A 945 -7.63 -42.90 1.29
N GLN A 946 -6.59 -42.10 0.97
CA GLN A 946 -5.20 -42.28 1.38
C GLN A 946 -4.75 -41.23 2.41
N ARG A 947 -5.66 -40.32 2.78
CA ARG A 947 -5.54 -39.29 3.81
C ARG A 947 -6.41 -39.71 5.01
#